data_AF-A0A5R8XYE1-F1
#
_entry.id   AF-A0A5R8XYE1-F1
#
_cell.length_a   1.000
_cell.length_b   1.000
_cell.length_c   1.000
_cell.angle_alpha   90.00
_cell.angle_beta   90.00
_cell.angle_gamma   90.00
#
_symmetry.space_group_name_H-M   'P 1'
#
loop_
_entity.id
_entity.type
_entity.pdbx_description
1 polymer ?
#
loop_
_entity_poly.entity_id
_entity_poly.type
_entity_poly.pdbx_seq_one_letter_code
_entity_poly.pdbx_strand_id
1 'polypeptide(L)'
;MKIVLLFFFLFVSIFAKELSFTNEEIEFIKNHKPIKIASIKSYIPFSYEKNNNKIGLTHDLLDLISKKSGLKFEKTNGSWSTIFKKFKNKEVDIISEISYKKDREEYAVFTEPYYEVPIGVFTNGLIKYEGKKSLEGKRIGILKGSFFIQILKEIKDVEIVELESEKEKLFYLLNNQVDLIISNAMTENYTYNLMYKDVKLSGFFENEQISKEDLRFGIQKENKILSSIFLKTFNSISLTEMIQLKKDWIYSNKNLHTKAYLTIEEKNFIEDNVIKIGIESSKPYIFFNEKQNDIDGFYSDILKLVLEKTGLKVEYVKDSWHNLLTDFKKGKIDLLPATFYDKKREDFGLYTKEYYKVKEYIYTKLLNYKDLTNLNNKKVAIVKGYATINKLKKKFPNIQIVETDSLAQSVSLALNEKVDALIDYHLVVENFLFENAILDLKGTPQDYLNATSVHYFSKKEQPILNSILQKGLDSILKEERTKLYNNWFSANSILSSQNLKTIKEKKFIQNHPLIKFRVRPNRAPYEFEKDGKAAGLAVDYVRESAKKMGFEVEFVVNNDPVKDAFYHINNVREKYDTLVFTVKNPDREKEFSFGIDFLSYPLMIITHKDANYVGSMSSLNNKTVVLEEGFLTNKWIKRDYPKINIINAKDTKSALEMVNSNKDLTYIGNLGVANYLRVHDKLENIKISAPSGYGDVNFSFIAPKEWPELASLLSKGFKQIAPTEHIKIQQKWFSIQEVRNTDYSLIFKTSIILFLIIIWILWWNRKLSKEKDKTKTALKELQKAKGLLEEKNKEVLISQQFLESVLDESPNPIIIKDHNNKFVLVNEALAKLYNTTKENLIGKDDSSFIDDKEMTNFYKENVKNIFDSGKSQIVYEDSKDLKTGEIRNFMSIKKPFKDTNGNQLILVIANDITEIKKLEAEKLKNQELIFQQSKTASMGEMIGNIAHQWRQPLSIISTASTGLVIEKELGVLDDNKLIDTLKTINEYTQHLSNTIETFRDYIKDTKEFKEVILQDRIKVAINIVNASFSSNFIVIKTNIETIEPIKIKLVLGELSEALINILNNSKDVLKERKIKSPWVDVQLKKQSNKAMITIEDNGGGVDEEIIERIFEPYFTTKHQSQGTGLGLHMSYKIITESLKGSIYVKNTSNGAKFFIELPL
;
A
#
# COMPACT_ATOMS: atom_id res chain seq x y z
N MET A 1 -33.10 -27.54 -18.21
CA MET A 1 -32.95 -26.08 -18.34
C MET A 1 -31.47 -25.64 -18.31
N LYS A 2 -30.63 -26.26 -19.17
CA LYS A 2 -29.17 -26.04 -19.27
C LYS A 2 -28.68 -25.93 -20.72
N ILE A 3 -29.61 -25.82 -21.68
CA ILE A 3 -29.30 -25.79 -23.13
C ILE A 3 -29.67 -24.42 -23.75
N VAL A 4 -30.43 -23.56 -23.05
CA VAL A 4 -30.86 -22.25 -23.57
C VAL A 4 -29.92 -21.10 -23.15
N LEU A 5 -29.01 -21.32 -22.19
CA LEU A 5 -28.02 -20.31 -21.76
C LEU A 5 -26.64 -20.46 -22.41
N LEU A 6 -26.41 -21.53 -23.19
CA LEU A 6 -25.15 -21.75 -23.91
C LEU A 6 -25.11 -21.10 -25.30
N PHE A 7 -26.24 -20.62 -25.81
CA PHE A 7 -26.35 -20.01 -27.14
C PHE A 7 -26.12 -18.48 -27.15
N PHE A 8 -26.06 -17.82 -25.99
CA PHE A 8 -25.97 -16.35 -25.92
C PHE A 8 -24.57 -15.79 -25.67
N PHE A 9 -23.53 -16.64 -25.56
CA PHE A 9 -22.16 -16.20 -25.23
C PHE A 9 -21.11 -16.47 -26.33
N LEU A 10 -21.54 -16.83 -27.54
CA LEU A 10 -20.66 -17.14 -28.69
C LEU A 10 -20.55 -16.01 -29.73
N PHE A 11 -21.01 -14.79 -29.44
CA PHE A 11 -21.03 -13.69 -30.41
C PHE A 11 -20.56 -12.33 -29.90
N VAL A 12 -19.45 -12.26 -29.16
CA VAL A 12 -18.73 -10.98 -28.99
C VAL A 12 -17.23 -11.22 -28.85
N SER A 13 -16.53 -11.65 -29.91
CA SER A 13 -15.06 -11.58 -30.03
C SER A 13 -14.54 -11.75 -31.47
N ILE A 14 -15.25 -11.22 -32.47
CA ILE A 14 -14.71 -11.05 -33.83
C ILE A 14 -15.23 -9.73 -34.38
N PHE A 15 -14.59 -8.60 -34.10
CA PHE A 15 -14.71 -7.38 -34.92
C PHE A 15 -13.50 -6.47 -34.74
N ALA A 16 -12.35 -6.90 -35.26
CA ALA A 16 -11.56 -5.99 -36.08
C ALA A 16 -11.93 -6.37 -37.52
N LYS A 17 -12.97 -5.72 -38.05
CA LYS A 17 -13.38 -5.93 -39.44
C LYS A 17 -12.22 -5.44 -40.30
N GLU A 18 -11.53 -6.34 -41.01
CA GLU A 18 -10.82 -5.92 -42.22
C GLU A 18 -11.85 -5.14 -43.06
N LEU A 19 -11.45 -3.98 -43.59
CA LEU A 19 -12.32 -3.15 -44.41
C LEU A 19 -12.67 -3.95 -45.68
N SER A 20 -13.78 -4.67 -45.62
CA SER A 20 -14.26 -5.55 -46.69
C SER A 20 -15.53 -4.96 -47.28
N PHE A 21 -15.48 -4.66 -48.58
CA PHE A 21 -16.64 -4.23 -49.36
C PHE A 21 -17.34 -5.43 -50.00
N THR A 22 -18.65 -5.36 -50.16
CA THR A 22 -19.40 -6.35 -50.95
C THR A 22 -19.08 -6.19 -52.45
N ASN A 23 -19.38 -7.19 -53.27
CA ASN A 23 -19.16 -7.09 -54.72
C ASN A 23 -19.90 -5.89 -55.35
N GLU A 24 -21.12 -5.61 -54.89
CA GLU A 24 -21.90 -4.43 -55.31
C GLU A 24 -21.23 -3.11 -54.90
N GLU A 25 -20.64 -3.04 -53.70
CA GLU A 25 -19.91 -1.87 -53.23
C GLU A 25 -18.60 -1.65 -54.01
N ILE A 26 -17.89 -2.73 -54.34
CA ILE A 26 -16.66 -2.67 -55.17
C ILE A 26 -16.99 -2.19 -56.58
N GLU A 27 -18.08 -2.68 -57.17
CA GLU A 27 -18.55 -2.25 -58.49
C GLU A 27 -18.96 -0.77 -58.48
N PHE A 28 -19.66 -0.34 -57.43
CA PHE A 28 -19.98 1.07 -57.22
C PHE A 28 -18.72 1.94 -57.16
N ILE A 29 -17.71 1.54 -56.36
CA ILE A 29 -16.44 2.28 -56.25
C ILE A 29 -15.73 2.38 -57.61
N LYS A 30 -15.77 1.33 -58.45
CA LYS A 30 -15.14 1.36 -59.78
C LYS A 30 -15.85 2.25 -60.79
N ASN A 31 -17.19 2.27 -60.76
CA ASN A 31 -18.01 2.85 -61.83
C ASN A 31 -18.67 4.20 -61.46
N HIS A 32 -18.57 4.66 -60.21
CA HIS A 32 -19.20 5.90 -59.78
C HIS A 32 -18.56 7.16 -60.39
N LYS A 33 -19.39 8.18 -60.62
CA LYS A 33 -18.94 9.57 -60.80
C LYS A 33 -18.48 10.14 -59.45
N PRO A 34 -17.60 11.16 -59.43
CA PRO A 34 -17.21 11.81 -58.19
C PRO A 34 -18.42 12.21 -57.33
N ILE A 35 -18.40 11.78 -56.06
CA ILE A 35 -19.43 12.05 -55.07
C ILE A 35 -19.36 13.53 -54.66
N LYS A 36 -20.47 14.25 -54.77
CA LYS A 36 -20.52 15.68 -54.45
C LYS A 36 -20.64 15.89 -52.95
N ILE A 37 -19.68 16.61 -52.38
CA ILE A 37 -19.66 16.94 -50.94
C ILE A 37 -19.79 18.45 -50.78
N ALA A 38 -20.65 18.88 -49.86
CA ALA A 38 -20.75 20.29 -49.48
C ALA A 38 -20.22 20.52 -48.05
N SER A 39 -19.33 21.50 -47.92
CA SER A 39 -18.71 21.93 -46.65
C SER A 39 -18.88 23.44 -46.44
N ILE A 40 -18.76 23.89 -45.19
CA ILE A 40 -18.86 25.32 -44.87
C ILE A 40 -17.59 26.04 -45.36
N LYS A 41 -17.74 27.19 -46.05
CA LYS A 41 -16.62 27.91 -46.69
C LYS A 41 -15.59 28.53 -45.72
N SER A 42 -15.99 28.83 -44.49
CA SER A 42 -15.19 29.62 -43.53
C SER A 42 -15.28 29.06 -42.09
N TYR A 43 -15.20 27.74 -41.92
CA TYR A 43 -15.36 27.08 -40.63
C TYR A 43 -14.02 26.54 -40.11
N ILE A 44 -13.16 27.46 -39.68
CA ILE A 44 -11.77 27.17 -39.27
C ILE A 44 -11.76 26.51 -37.88
N PRO A 45 -10.94 25.47 -37.62
CA PRO A 45 -9.96 24.80 -38.49
C PRO A 45 -10.51 23.59 -39.27
N PHE A 46 -11.82 23.41 -39.33
CA PHE A 46 -12.47 22.21 -39.88
C PHE A 46 -12.57 22.23 -41.41
N SER A 47 -13.18 23.25 -41.99
CA SER A 47 -13.34 23.41 -43.43
C SER A 47 -13.27 24.89 -43.83
N TYR A 48 -12.24 25.28 -44.58
CA TYR A 48 -12.13 26.64 -45.07
C TYR A 48 -11.34 26.75 -46.37
N GLU A 49 -11.50 27.87 -47.06
CA GLU A 49 -10.81 28.13 -48.33
C GLU A 49 -9.68 29.15 -48.15
N LYS A 50 -8.47 28.79 -48.58
CA LYS A 50 -7.29 29.67 -48.61
C LYS A 50 -6.62 29.57 -49.97
N ASN A 51 -6.49 30.69 -50.69
CA ASN A 51 -5.91 30.75 -52.04
C ASN A 51 -6.53 29.74 -53.03
N ASN A 52 -7.86 29.66 -53.10
CA ASN A 52 -8.64 28.69 -53.87
C ASN A 52 -8.44 27.20 -53.50
N ASN A 53 -7.64 26.89 -52.49
CA ASN A 53 -7.48 25.54 -51.95
C ASN A 53 -8.43 25.30 -50.77
N LYS A 54 -9.09 24.15 -50.77
CA LYS A 54 -9.97 23.69 -49.69
C LYS A 54 -9.12 22.96 -48.65
N ILE A 55 -8.97 23.54 -47.46
CA ILE A 55 -8.07 23.05 -46.41
C ILE A 55 -8.79 22.97 -45.05
N GLY A 56 -8.35 22.06 -44.18
CA GLY A 56 -8.91 21.87 -42.84
C GLY A 56 -9.13 20.40 -42.49
N LEU A 57 -9.40 20.14 -41.20
CA LEU A 57 -9.57 18.78 -40.65
C LEU A 57 -10.57 17.93 -41.45
N THR A 58 -11.70 18.50 -41.86
CA THR A 58 -12.73 17.80 -42.62
C THR A 58 -12.20 17.38 -43.99
N HIS A 59 -11.44 18.25 -44.65
CA HIS A 59 -10.92 17.96 -45.99
C HIS A 59 -9.84 16.88 -45.98
N ASP A 60 -8.96 16.87 -44.97
CA ASP A 60 -7.95 15.83 -44.79
C ASP A 60 -8.58 14.48 -44.37
N LEU A 61 -9.64 14.53 -43.55
CA LEU A 61 -10.41 13.34 -43.20
C LEU A 61 -11.11 12.74 -44.43
N LEU A 62 -11.66 13.57 -45.31
CA LEU A 62 -12.21 13.12 -46.60
C LEU A 62 -11.14 12.50 -47.50
N ASP A 63 -9.91 13.04 -47.50
CA ASP A 63 -8.81 12.47 -48.29
C ASP A 63 -8.38 11.11 -47.74
N LEU A 64 -8.39 10.93 -46.42
CA LEU A 64 -8.17 9.63 -45.80
C LEU A 64 -9.27 8.62 -46.14
N ILE A 65 -10.53 9.05 -46.12
CA ILE A 65 -11.68 8.22 -46.54
C ILE A 65 -11.54 7.85 -48.02
N SER A 66 -11.15 8.79 -48.88
CA SER A 66 -10.90 8.55 -50.31
C SER A 66 -9.80 7.51 -50.50
N LYS A 67 -8.68 7.65 -49.78
CA LYS A 67 -7.54 6.71 -49.83
C LYS A 67 -7.90 5.30 -49.39
N LYS A 68 -8.75 5.14 -48.38
CA LYS A 68 -9.15 3.81 -47.85
C LYS A 68 -10.27 3.15 -48.66
N SER A 69 -11.21 3.92 -49.19
CA SER A 69 -12.40 3.40 -49.91
C SER A 69 -12.25 3.36 -51.43
N GLY A 70 -11.41 4.21 -52.01
CA GLY A 70 -11.36 4.44 -53.47
C GLY A 70 -12.43 5.40 -53.99
N LEU A 71 -13.29 5.96 -53.14
CA LEU A 71 -14.27 6.97 -53.53
C LEU A 71 -13.57 8.26 -53.98
N LYS A 72 -14.11 8.91 -55.02
CA LYS A 72 -13.65 10.21 -55.49
C LYS A 72 -14.65 11.29 -55.06
N PHE A 73 -14.14 12.43 -54.60
CA PHE A 73 -14.98 13.50 -54.06
C PHE A 73 -14.88 14.79 -54.88
N GLU A 74 -16.02 15.34 -55.28
CA GLU A 74 -16.16 16.70 -55.80
C GLU A 74 -16.57 17.62 -54.64
N LYS A 75 -15.59 18.29 -54.04
CA LYS A 75 -15.81 19.15 -52.87
C LYS A 75 -16.39 20.51 -53.33
N THR A 76 -17.46 20.99 -52.70
CA THR A 76 -18.06 22.32 -52.92
C THR A 76 -18.20 23.04 -51.58
N ASN A 77 -17.98 24.36 -51.57
CA ASN A 77 -18.06 25.15 -50.34
C ASN A 77 -19.17 26.20 -50.45
N GLY A 78 -19.84 26.52 -49.34
CA GLY A 78 -20.87 27.56 -49.30
C GLY A 78 -21.21 28.02 -47.88
N SER A 79 -22.20 28.91 -47.74
CA SER A 79 -22.82 29.20 -46.45
C SER A 79 -23.61 27.98 -45.97
N TRP A 80 -23.80 27.83 -44.65
CA TRP A 80 -24.62 26.76 -44.08
C TRP A 80 -26.02 26.70 -44.72
N SER A 81 -26.69 27.85 -44.85
CA SER A 81 -28.01 27.98 -45.48
C SER A 81 -28.03 27.41 -46.90
N THR A 82 -27.01 27.73 -47.70
CA THR A 82 -26.89 27.27 -49.09
C THR A 82 -26.61 25.77 -49.18
N ILE A 83 -25.60 25.28 -48.45
CA ILE A 83 -25.19 23.87 -48.55
C ILE A 83 -26.25 22.92 -47.97
N PHE A 84 -26.93 23.34 -46.90
CA PHE A 84 -28.01 22.58 -46.30
C PHE A 84 -29.21 22.49 -47.24
N LYS A 85 -29.56 23.59 -47.93
CA LYS A 85 -30.61 23.58 -48.96
C LYS A 85 -30.23 22.67 -50.14
N LYS A 86 -28.98 22.74 -50.63
CA LYS A 86 -28.49 21.85 -51.69
C LYS A 86 -28.55 20.38 -51.29
N PHE A 87 -28.18 20.06 -50.05
CA PHE A 87 -28.29 18.70 -49.53
C PHE A 87 -29.76 18.27 -49.43
N LYS A 88 -30.66 19.09 -48.90
CA LYS A 88 -32.09 18.77 -48.85
C LYS A 88 -32.72 18.58 -50.24
N ASN A 89 -32.26 19.35 -51.24
CA ASN A 89 -32.69 19.26 -52.63
C ASN A 89 -32.01 18.14 -53.43
N LYS A 90 -31.12 17.35 -52.82
CA LYS A 90 -30.37 16.26 -53.47
C LYS A 90 -29.41 16.73 -54.58
N GLU A 91 -28.97 17.99 -54.51
CA GLU A 91 -27.96 18.54 -55.42
C GLU A 91 -26.53 18.09 -55.03
N VAL A 92 -26.34 17.63 -53.79
CA VAL A 92 -25.10 17.06 -53.24
C VAL A 92 -25.38 15.77 -52.48
N ASP A 93 -24.42 14.84 -52.51
CA ASP A 93 -24.56 13.48 -51.97
C ASP A 93 -24.21 13.41 -50.48
N ILE A 94 -23.30 14.27 -50.01
CA ILE A 94 -22.83 14.33 -48.63
C ILE A 94 -22.74 15.78 -48.16
N ILE A 95 -23.14 16.05 -46.93
CA ILE A 95 -22.92 17.31 -46.22
C ILE A 95 -22.01 17.06 -45.01
N SER A 96 -21.01 17.91 -44.80
CA SER A 96 -20.14 17.87 -43.63
C SER A 96 -20.57 18.88 -42.56
N GLU A 97 -19.91 18.83 -41.39
CA GLU A 97 -20.20 19.67 -40.22
C GLU A 97 -21.66 19.63 -39.72
N ILE A 98 -22.41 18.59 -40.08
CA ILE A 98 -23.83 18.50 -39.71
C ILE A 98 -23.98 17.85 -38.34
N SER A 99 -24.61 18.55 -37.41
CA SER A 99 -24.99 17.98 -36.11
C SER A 99 -26.17 17.02 -36.23
N TYR A 100 -26.16 15.97 -35.41
CA TYR A 100 -27.26 15.02 -35.34
C TYR A 100 -28.52 15.70 -34.78
N LYS A 101 -29.63 15.53 -35.48
CA LYS A 101 -30.97 15.89 -35.02
C LYS A 101 -31.96 14.86 -35.54
N LYS A 102 -32.92 14.49 -34.70
CA LYS A 102 -33.88 13.41 -34.97
C LYS A 102 -34.70 13.64 -36.24
N ASP A 103 -35.11 14.89 -36.50
CA ASP A 103 -35.84 15.30 -37.70
C ASP A 103 -35.02 15.16 -38.99
N ARG A 104 -33.68 15.18 -38.90
CA ARG A 104 -32.80 15.05 -40.06
C ARG A 104 -32.57 13.59 -40.49
N GLU A 105 -32.90 12.62 -39.65
CA GLU A 105 -32.84 11.19 -40.00
C GLU A 105 -33.80 10.82 -41.12
N GLU A 106 -34.78 11.65 -41.43
CA GLU A 106 -35.71 11.42 -42.54
C GLU A 106 -34.99 11.36 -43.89
N TYR A 107 -33.95 12.18 -44.09
CA TYR A 107 -33.22 12.32 -45.35
C TYR A 107 -31.70 12.11 -45.24
N ALA A 108 -31.13 11.99 -44.03
CA ALA A 108 -29.70 11.78 -43.82
C ALA A 108 -29.38 10.52 -43.02
N VAL A 109 -28.28 9.86 -43.39
CA VAL A 109 -27.59 8.85 -42.57
C VAL A 109 -26.32 9.48 -42.00
N PHE A 110 -26.13 9.37 -40.69
CA PHE A 110 -25.04 10.04 -39.98
C PHE A 110 -23.87 9.12 -39.66
N THR A 111 -22.65 9.65 -39.74
CA THR A 111 -21.48 9.03 -39.10
C THR A 111 -21.51 9.22 -37.59
N GLU A 112 -20.64 8.51 -36.86
CA GLU A 112 -20.24 8.94 -35.52
C GLU A 112 -19.57 10.33 -35.58
N PRO A 113 -19.59 11.12 -34.49
CA PRO A 113 -19.01 12.45 -34.51
C PRO A 113 -17.49 12.35 -34.59
N TYR A 114 -16.87 13.00 -35.59
CA TYR A 114 -15.42 13.05 -35.69
C TYR A 114 -14.82 14.11 -34.75
N TYR A 115 -15.61 15.11 -34.36
CA TYR A 115 -15.21 16.13 -33.41
C TYR A 115 -16.42 16.74 -32.69
N GLU A 116 -16.27 17.13 -31.42
CA GLU A 116 -17.29 17.87 -30.67
C GLU A 116 -16.79 19.27 -30.32
N VAL A 117 -17.55 20.30 -30.66
CA VAL A 117 -17.18 21.70 -30.41
C VAL A 117 -18.08 22.29 -29.34
N PRO A 118 -17.55 22.85 -28.23
CA PRO A 118 -18.34 23.61 -27.27
C PRO A 118 -19.03 24.81 -27.92
N ILE A 119 -20.22 25.16 -27.46
CA ILE A 119 -20.99 26.30 -27.98
C ILE A 119 -20.74 27.52 -27.08
N GLY A 120 -20.21 28.60 -27.65
CA GLY A 120 -19.89 29.85 -26.97
C GLY A 120 -20.94 30.94 -27.18
N VAL A 121 -21.09 31.78 -26.17
CA VAL A 121 -21.86 33.03 -26.21
C VAL A 121 -20.87 34.19 -26.24
N PHE A 122 -20.87 34.97 -27.32
CA PHE A 122 -19.95 36.09 -27.52
C PHE A 122 -20.68 37.43 -27.46
N THR A 123 -20.02 38.42 -26.88
CA THR A 123 -20.57 39.77 -26.64
C THR A 123 -19.51 40.82 -26.99
N ASN A 124 -19.91 42.09 -27.11
CA ASN A 124 -18.98 43.23 -27.23
C ASN A 124 -18.32 43.63 -25.87
N GLY A 125 -18.49 42.81 -24.82
CA GLY A 125 -17.95 43.05 -23.48
C GLY A 125 -18.82 43.92 -22.55
N LEU A 126 -19.88 44.56 -23.04
CA LEU A 126 -20.83 45.32 -22.21
C LEU A 126 -21.87 44.43 -21.53
N ILE A 127 -22.17 43.29 -22.14
CA ILE A 127 -23.22 42.36 -21.70
C ILE A 127 -22.56 41.09 -21.17
N LYS A 128 -22.92 40.69 -19.95
CA LYS A 128 -22.46 39.44 -19.33
C LYS A 128 -23.50 38.34 -19.53
N TYR A 129 -23.02 37.14 -19.85
CA TYR A 129 -23.85 35.94 -19.93
C TYR A 129 -23.79 35.18 -18.60
N GLU A 130 -24.93 35.00 -17.97
CA GLU A 130 -25.09 34.32 -16.67
C GLU A 130 -26.06 33.12 -16.77
N GLY A 131 -26.15 32.51 -17.97
CA GLY A 131 -27.05 31.39 -18.27
C GLY A 131 -28.31 31.80 -19.03
N LYS A 132 -29.23 30.85 -19.26
CA LYS A 132 -30.40 31.00 -20.16
C LYS A 132 -31.25 32.25 -19.89
N LYS A 133 -31.44 32.64 -18.62
CA LYS A 133 -32.22 33.83 -18.23
C LYS A 133 -31.60 35.15 -18.72
N SER A 134 -30.27 35.21 -18.83
CA SER A 134 -29.57 36.43 -19.30
C SER A 134 -29.80 36.74 -20.79
N LEU A 135 -30.46 35.83 -21.52
CA LEU A 135 -30.83 35.99 -22.93
C LEU A 135 -32.20 36.66 -23.11
N GLU A 136 -33.05 36.71 -22.08
CA GLU A 136 -34.39 37.30 -22.17
C GLU A 136 -34.31 38.80 -22.53
N GLY A 137 -35.10 39.24 -23.50
CA GLY A 137 -35.11 40.63 -23.96
C GLY A 137 -33.89 41.04 -24.81
N LYS A 138 -33.04 40.10 -25.25
CA LYS A 138 -31.83 40.39 -26.04
C LYS A 138 -32.00 40.08 -27.53
N ARG A 139 -31.27 40.85 -28.34
CA ARG A 139 -31.07 40.61 -29.78
C ARG A 139 -29.92 39.64 -29.99
N ILE A 140 -30.23 38.46 -30.52
CA ILE A 140 -29.26 37.37 -30.68
C ILE A 140 -28.99 37.16 -32.17
N GLY A 141 -27.75 37.39 -32.59
CA GLY A 141 -27.29 37.08 -33.93
C GLY A 141 -26.94 35.60 -34.09
N ILE A 142 -27.60 34.91 -35.00
CA ILE A 142 -27.36 33.49 -35.31
C ILE A 142 -27.37 33.23 -36.81
N LEU A 143 -26.75 32.12 -37.23
CA LEU A 143 -26.77 31.74 -38.64
C LEU A 143 -28.18 31.30 -39.06
N LYS A 144 -28.60 31.79 -40.22
CA LYS A 144 -29.85 31.40 -40.87
C LYS A 144 -29.92 29.90 -41.10
N GLY A 145 -31.04 29.29 -40.72
CA GLY A 145 -31.23 27.84 -40.79
C GLY A 145 -30.41 27.04 -39.77
N SER A 146 -29.84 27.69 -38.76
CA SER A 146 -29.22 27.00 -37.62
C SER A 146 -30.27 26.36 -36.72
N PHE A 147 -29.92 25.22 -36.11
CA PHE A 147 -30.79 24.55 -35.15
C PHE A 147 -31.03 25.37 -33.87
N PHE A 148 -30.19 26.37 -33.59
CA PHE A 148 -30.38 27.30 -32.46
C PHE A 148 -31.69 28.08 -32.54
N ILE A 149 -32.24 28.32 -33.74
CA ILE A 149 -33.50 29.06 -33.93
C ILE A 149 -34.63 28.43 -33.11
N GLN A 150 -34.77 27.10 -33.16
CA GLN A 150 -35.85 26.41 -32.44
C GLN A 150 -35.67 26.50 -30.92
N ILE A 151 -34.42 26.41 -30.45
CA ILE A 151 -34.09 26.44 -29.02
C ILE A 151 -34.27 27.84 -28.43
N LEU A 152 -33.90 28.87 -29.19
CA LEU A 152 -34.02 30.26 -28.74
C LEU A 152 -35.47 30.75 -28.76
N LYS A 153 -36.33 30.17 -29.61
CA LYS A 153 -37.78 30.44 -29.60
C LYS A 153 -38.48 29.97 -28.31
N GLU A 154 -37.88 29.07 -27.55
CA GLU A 154 -38.39 28.66 -26.24
C GLU A 154 -38.04 29.66 -25.12
N ILE A 155 -37.20 30.66 -25.41
CA ILE A 155 -36.80 31.70 -24.45
C ILE A 155 -37.71 32.90 -24.62
N LYS A 156 -38.19 33.44 -23.50
CA LYS A 156 -39.13 34.56 -23.48
C LYS A 156 -38.47 35.85 -24.00
N ASP A 157 -39.21 36.60 -24.84
CA ASP A 157 -38.85 37.95 -25.31
C ASP A 157 -37.48 38.05 -26.02
N VAL A 158 -36.98 36.99 -26.65
CA VAL A 158 -35.75 37.01 -27.44
C VAL A 158 -36.03 37.48 -28.87
N GLU A 159 -35.26 38.47 -29.34
CA GLU A 159 -35.26 38.88 -30.74
C GLU A 159 -34.15 38.14 -31.50
N ILE A 160 -34.55 37.25 -32.42
CA ILE A 160 -33.60 36.45 -33.21
C ILE A 160 -33.29 37.18 -34.52
N VAL A 161 -32.01 37.50 -34.73
CA VAL A 161 -31.52 38.09 -35.98
C VAL A 161 -30.78 37.02 -36.78
N GLU A 162 -31.41 36.54 -37.86
CA GLU A 162 -30.84 35.52 -38.75
C GLU A 162 -29.87 36.13 -39.77
N LEU A 163 -28.63 35.64 -39.81
CA LEU A 163 -27.52 36.19 -40.61
C LEU A 163 -26.94 35.10 -41.54
N GLU A 164 -26.38 35.47 -42.70
CA GLU A 164 -25.98 34.51 -43.75
C GLU A 164 -24.54 33.99 -43.58
N SER A 165 -23.70 34.64 -42.76
CA SER A 165 -22.31 34.20 -42.53
C SER A 165 -21.76 34.53 -41.13
N GLU A 166 -20.73 33.79 -40.69
CA GLU A 166 -20.01 34.06 -39.42
C GLU A 166 -19.44 35.49 -39.38
N LYS A 167 -18.89 35.97 -40.51
CA LYS A 167 -18.39 37.35 -40.63
C LYS A 167 -19.48 38.39 -40.41
N GLU A 168 -20.70 38.11 -40.88
CA GLU A 168 -21.85 39.00 -40.72
C GLU A 168 -22.33 39.02 -39.26
N LYS A 169 -22.38 37.87 -38.57
CA LYS A 169 -22.65 37.81 -37.11
C LYS A 169 -21.69 38.70 -36.33
N LEU A 170 -20.40 38.60 -36.64
CA LEU A 170 -19.38 39.40 -35.98
C LEU A 170 -19.55 40.90 -36.27
N PHE A 171 -19.84 41.27 -37.52
CA PHE A 171 -20.08 42.65 -37.93
C PHE A 171 -21.29 43.26 -37.22
N TYR A 172 -22.39 42.52 -37.10
CA TYR A 172 -23.60 42.97 -36.41
C TYR A 172 -23.35 43.15 -34.90
N LEU A 173 -22.54 42.27 -34.29
CA LEU A 173 -22.18 42.38 -32.88
C LEU A 173 -21.30 43.62 -32.61
N LEU A 174 -20.31 43.87 -33.46
CA LEU A 174 -19.41 45.01 -33.34
C LEU A 174 -20.12 46.35 -33.55
N ASN A 175 -21.16 46.39 -34.39
CA ASN A 175 -21.97 47.58 -34.64
C ASN A 175 -23.18 47.71 -33.70
N ASN A 176 -23.26 46.90 -32.63
CA ASN A 176 -24.38 46.89 -31.67
C ASN A 176 -25.77 46.67 -32.30
N GLN A 177 -25.82 46.04 -33.48
CA GLN A 177 -27.07 45.64 -34.15
C GLN A 177 -27.65 44.37 -33.53
N VAL A 178 -26.79 43.55 -32.89
CA VAL A 178 -27.17 42.46 -31.98
C VAL A 178 -26.42 42.63 -30.67
N ASP A 179 -27.01 42.13 -29.58
CA ASP A 179 -26.47 42.22 -28.22
C ASP A 179 -25.45 41.12 -27.93
N LEU A 180 -25.67 39.94 -28.52
CA LEU A 180 -24.80 38.77 -28.40
C LEU A 180 -24.93 37.88 -29.64
N ILE A 181 -23.92 37.04 -29.87
CA ILE A 181 -23.96 36.00 -30.90
C ILE A 181 -23.69 34.64 -30.25
N ILE A 182 -24.36 33.62 -30.78
CA ILE A 182 -24.10 32.23 -30.41
C ILE A 182 -23.35 31.59 -31.57
N SER A 183 -22.17 31.06 -31.27
CA SER A 183 -21.33 30.39 -32.25
C SER A 183 -20.52 29.29 -31.59
N ASN A 184 -19.85 28.47 -32.39
CA ASN A 184 -18.94 27.49 -31.85
C ASN A 184 -17.75 28.21 -31.17
N ALA A 185 -17.25 27.68 -30.06
CA ALA A 185 -16.22 28.38 -29.29
C ALA A 185 -14.85 28.36 -29.97
N MET A 186 -14.63 27.42 -30.90
CA MET A 186 -13.33 27.22 -31.56
C MET A 186 -13.14 28.13 -32.79
N THR A 187 -14.13 28.27 -33.67
CA THR A 187 -13.99 29.12 -34.87
C THR A 187 -13.86 30.58 -34.48
N GLU A 188 -14.61 31.01 -33.46
CA GLU A 188 -14.68 32.43 -33.10
C GLU A 188 -13.46 32.86 -32.30
N ASN A 189 -12.90 31.98 -31.47
CA ASN A 189 -11.65 32.28 -30.77
C ASN A 189 -10.44 32.25 -31.73
N TYR A 190 -10.49 31.46 -32.82
CA TYR A 190 -9.51 31.55 -33.90
C TYR A 190 -9.62 32.87 -34.68
N THR A 191 -10.85 33.27 -35.02
CA THR A 191 -11.15 34.52 -35.76
C THR A 191 -10.83 35.77 -34.90
N TYR A 192 -11.06 35.68 -33.58
CA TYR A 192 -10.77 36.72 -32.59
C TYR A 192 -9.30 37.12 -32.53
N ASN A 193 -8.40 36.13 -32.51
CA ASN A 193 -6.95 36.37 -32.43
C ASN A 193 -6.37 37.06 -33.67
N LEU A 194 -7.10 37.10 -34.79
CA LEU A 194 -6.60 37.64 -36.04
C LEU A 194 -7.00 39.10 -36.29
N MET A 195 -8.14 39.62 -35.79
CA MET A 195 -8.62 40.94 -36.26
C MET A 195 -9.39 41.87 -35.28
N TYR A 196 -9.99 41.44 -34.16
CA TYR A 196 -10.88 42.33 -33.39
C TYR A 196 -10.79 42.12 -31.86
N LYS A 197 -10.28 43.11 -31.11
CA LYS A 197 -10.05 43.02 -29.65
C LYS A 197 -11.32 43.08 -28.80
N ASP A 198 -12.40 43.65 -29.32
CA ASP A 198 -13.57 44.04 -28.52
C ASP A 198 -14.64 42.95 -28.37
N VAL A 199 -14.51 41.81 -29.04
CA VAL A 199 -15.46 40.68 -28.94
C VAL A 199 -15.01 39.69 -27.87
N LYS A 200 -15.77 39.48 -26.81
CA LYS A 200 -15.41 38.60 -25.69
C LYS A 200 -16.35 37.40 -25.61
N LEU A 201 -15.78 36.20 -25.42
CA LEU A 201 -16.53 35.02 -24.98
C LEU A 201 -17.05 35.28 -23.56
N SER A 202 -18.36 35.44 -23.42
CA SER A 202 -19.05 35.78 -22.18
C SER A 202 -19.41 34.53 -21.37
N GLY A 203 -19.56 33.37 -22.03
CA GLY A 203 -19.76 32.08 -21.40
C GLY A 203 -20.06 30.97 -22.43
N PHE A 204 -20.34 29.75 -21.98
CA PHE A 204 -20.81 28.67 -22.84
C PHE A 204 -22.33 28.58 -22.78
N PHE A 205 -22.95 28.27 -23.91
CA PHE A 205 -24.39 28.15 -23.97
C PHE A 205 -24.86 26.91 -23.20
N GLU A 206 -25.57 27.13 -22.10
CA GLU A 206 -26.08 26.08 -21.23
C GLU A 206 -27.52 25.69 -21.61
N ASN A 207 -27.69 24.48 -22.14
CA ASN A 207 -29.00 23.90 -22.43
C ASN A 207 -28.97 22.38 -22.19
N GLU A 208 -30.02 21.84 -21.54
CA GLU A 208 -30.14 20.42 -21.20
C GLU A 208 -30.10 19.49 -22.43
N GLN A 209 -30.51 19.98 -23.59
CA GLN A 209 -30.57 19.20 -24.83
C GLN A 209 -29.29 19.32 -25.66
N ILE A 210 -28.56 20.46 -25.61
CA ILE A 210 -27.39 20.72 -26.46
C ILE A 210 -26.38 21.63 -25.74
N SER A 211 -25.22 21.07 -25.37
CA SER A 211 -24.07 21.82 -24.85
C SER A 211 -22.88 21.89 -25.82
N LYS A 212 -22.91 21.09 -26.91
CA LYS A 212 -21.86 20.98 -27.93
C LYS A 212 -22.44 20.74 -29.31
N GLU A 213 -21.71 21.15 -30.35
CA GLU A 213 -21.93 20.74 -31.74
C GLU A 213 -21.17 19.44 -32.01
N ASP A 214 -21.88 18.38 -32.42
CA ASP A 214 -21.29 17.10 -32.77
C ASP A 214 -21.05 17.01 -34.29
N LEU A 215 -19.85 17.34 -34.75
CA LEU A 215 -19.55 17.41 -36.17
C LEU A 215 -19.55 16.00 -36.79
N ARG A 216 -20.48 15.77 -37.72
CA ARG A 216 -20.66 14.50 -38.46
C ARG A 216 -20.69 14.76 -39.95
N PHE A 217 -20.59 13.68 -40.72
CA PHE A 217 -21.04 13.66 -42.11
C PHE A 217 -22.48 13.16 -42.17
N GLY A 218 -23.30 13.83 -42.97
CA GLY A 218 -24.63 13.38 -43.36
C GLY A 218 -24.60 12.91 -44.82
N ILE A 219 -24.97 11.66 -45.04
CA ILE A 219 -25.05 11.04 -46.37
C ILE A 219 -26.53 10.94 -46.78
N GLN A 220 -26.85 11.20 -48.05
CA GLN A 220 -28.22 11.04 -48.57
C GLN A 220 -28.76 9.64 -48.27
N LYS A 221 -29.91 9.56 -47.58
CA LYS A 221 -30.47 8.30 -47.09
C LYS A 221 -30.90 7.35 -48.21
N GLU A 222 -31.25 7.88 -49.37
CA GLU A 222 -31.65 7.09 -50.54
C GLU A 222 -30.46 6.34 -51.15
N ASN A 223 -29.23 6.82 -50.95
CA ASN A 223 -28.03 6.17 -51.45
C ASN A 223 -27.46 5.17 -50.43
N LYS A 224 -28.14 4.01 -50.32
CA LYS A 224 -27.81 2.95 -49.37
C LYS A 224 -26.42 2.35 -49.58
N ILE A 225 -25.97 2.26 -50.84
CA ILE A 225 -24.63 1.72 -51.17
C ILE A 225 -23.55 2.71 -50.74
N LEU A 226 -23.70 4.01 -51.08
CA LEU A 226 -22.76 5.04 -50.67
C LEU A 226 -22.67 5.18 -49.15
N SER A 227 -23.81 5.21 -48.45
CA SER A 227 -23.84 5.31 -46.98
C SER A 227 -23.16 4.10 -46.33
N SER A 228 -23.38 2.88 -46.84
CA SER A 228 -22.69 1.68 -46.37
C SER A 228 -21.17 1.77 -46.56
N ILE A 229 -20.69 2.12 -47.76
CA ILE A 229 -19.26 2.28 -48.05
C ILE A 229 -18.64 3.35 -47.15
N PHE A 230 -19.28 4.50 -47.04
CA PHE A 230 -18.77 5.64 -46.29
C PHE A 230 -18.69 5.32 -44.79
N LEU A 231 -19.73 4.73 -44.20
CA LEU A 231 -19.75 4.34 -42.79
C LEU A 231 -18.73 3.24 -42.47
N LYS A 232 -18.63 2.20 -43.31
CA LYS A 232 -17.60 1.14 -43.14
C LYS A 232 -16.20 1.74 -43.16
N THR A 233 -15.95 2.65 -44.10
CA THR A 233 -14.65 3.30 -44.25
C THR A 233 -14.36 4.20 -43.07
N PHE A 234 -15.30 5.08 -42.69
CA PHE A 234 -15.17 5.97 -41.54
C PHE A 234 -14.89 5.20 -40.24
N ASN A 235 -15.65 4.12 -40.00
CA ASN A 235 -15.48 3.28 -38.81
C ASN A 235 -14.19 2.44 -38.82
N SER A 236 -13.53 2.31 -39.99
CA SER A 236 -12.22 1.64 -40.11
C SER A 236 -11.03 2.56 -39.86
N ILE A 237 -11.25 3.88 -39.75
CA ILE A 237 -10.19 4.83 -39.44
C ILE A 237 -9.74 4.59 -38.00
N SER A 238 -8.45 4.29 -37.82
CA SER A 238 -7.91 3.98 -36.51
C SER A 238 -7.87 5.23 -35.62
N LEU A 239 -7.90 5.00 -34.30
CA LEU A 239 -7.74 6.07 -33.32
C LEU A 239 -6.43 6.85 -33.54
N THR A 240 -5.35 6.18 -33.99
CA THR A 240 -4.06 6.84 -34.24
C THR A 240 -4.13 7.77 -35.45
N GLU A 241 -4.77 7.35 -36.54
CA GLU A 241 -4.98 8.20 -37.73
C GLU A 241 -5.83 9.43 -37.38
N MET A 242 -6.89 9.25 -36.58
CA MET A 242 -7.72 10.36 -36.09
C MET A 242 -6.95 11.31 -35.16
N ILE A 243 -6.10 10.79 -34.26
CA ILE A 243 -5.27 11.61 -33.38
C ILE A 243 -4.27 12.44 -34.20
N GLN A 244 -3.67 11.85 -35.23
CA GLN A 244 -2.72 12.57 -36.09
C GLN A 244 -3.39 13.73 -36.83
N LEU A 245 -4.55 13.48 -37.47
CA LEU A 245 -5.35 14.52 -38.12
C LEU A 245 -5.73 15.65 -37.15
N LYS A 246 -6.15 15.32 -35.92
CA LYS A 246 -6.45 16.32 -34.89
C LYS A 246 -5.20 17.04 -34.40
N LYS A 247 -4.04 16.39 -34.36
CA LYS A 247 -2.78 17.05 -33.98
C LYS A 247 -2.38 18.11 -34.98
N ASP A 248 -2.55 17.83 -36.26
CA ASP A 248 -2.15 18.74 -37.33
C ASP A 248 -3.03 20.00 -37.38
N TRP A 249 -4.33 19.86 -37.10
CA TRP A 249 -5.31 20.97 -37.20
C TRP A 249 -5.79 21.58 -35.88
N ILE A 250 -5.89 20.79 -34.81
CA ILE A 250 -6.49 21.20 -33.53
C ILE A 250 -5.40 21.45 -32.47
N TYR A 251 -4.43 20.53 -32.31
CA TYR A 251 -3.43 20.60 -31.24
C TYR A 251 -2.13 21.34 -31.60
N SER A 252 -1.89 21.63 -32.89
CA SER A 252 -0.80 22.50 -33.34
C SER A 252 -0.98 23.96 -32.89
N ASN A 253 -2.23 24.36 -32.57
CA ASN A 253 -2.55 25.62 -31.92
C ASN A 253 -2.38 25.51 -30.40
N LYS A 254 -1.16 25.78 -29.91
CA LYS A 254 -0.73 25.71 -28.50
C LYS A 254 -1.58 26.50 -27.48
N ASN A 255 -2.52 27.35 -27.90
CA ASN A 255 -3.16 28.34 -27.01
C ASN A 255 -4.62 28.05 -26.61
N LEU A 256 -5.29 27.00 -27.12
CA LEU A 256 -6.75 26.91 -27.03
C LEU A 256 -7.34 25.88 -26.04
N HIS A 257 -6.56 24.93 -25.52
CA HIS A 257 -7.09 23.85 -24.65
C HIS A 257 -6.35 23.63 -23.33
N THR A 258 -5.56 24.60 -22.88
CA THR A 258 -4.71 24.43 -21.68
C THR A 258 -5.40 24.78 -20.36
N LYS A 259 -6.55 25.45 -20.34
CA LYS A 259 -7.19 25.92 -19.08
C LYS A 259 -8.68 25.57 -18.97
N ALA A 260 -9.10 25.22 -17.77
CA ALA A 260 -10.49 25.10 -17.36
C ALA A 260 -11.18 26.47 -17.46
N TYR A 261 -12.42 26.48 -17.91
CA TYR A 261 -13.18 27.71 -18.06
C TYR A 261 -13.84 28.09 -16.74
N LEU A 262 -13.29 29.12 -16.09
CA LEU A 262 -13.68 29.56 -14.76
C LEU A 262 -14.40 30.92 -14.80
N THR A 263 -15.40 31.10 -13.93
CA THR A 263 -16.06 32.39 -13.72
C THR A 263 -15.10 33.39 -13.09
N ILE A 264 -15.48 34.67 -13.08
CA ILE A 264 -14.67 35.72 -12.43
C ILE A 264 -14.56 35.46 -10.92
N GLU A 265 -15.65 35.04 -10.28
CA GLU A 265 -15.65 34.68 -8.85
C GLU A 265 -14.71 33.50 -8.55
N GLU A 266 -14.69 32.49 -9.41
CA GLU A 266 -13.78 31.34 -9.28
C GLU A 266 -12.32 31.73 -9.49
N LYS A 267 -12.04 32.64 -10.43
CA LYS A 267 -10.68 33.18 -10.65
C LYS A 267 -10.20 34.01 -9.46
N ASN A 268 -11.05 34.88 -8.92
CA ASN A 268 -10.74 35.66 -7.72
C ASN A 268 -10.48 34.71 -6.53
N PHE A 269 -11.31 33.68 -6.37
CA PHE A 269 -11.12 32.66 -5.34
C PHE A 269 -9.74 31.98 -5.46
N ILE A 270 -9.29 31.65 -6.67
CA ILE A 270 -7.96 31.04 -6.90
C ILE A 270 -6.81 32.01 -6.57
N GLU A 271 -6.97 33.30 -6.86
CA GLU A 271 -5.95 34.30 -6.57
C GLU A 271 -5.76 34.47 -5.06
N ASP A 272 -6.87 34.50 -4.32
CA ASP A 272 -6.94 34.81 -2.89
C ASP A 272 -6.73 33.61 -1.96
N ASN A 273 -6.85 32.37 -2.45
CA ASN A 273 -6.84 31.17 -1.61
C ASN A 273 -5.73 30.19 -1.98
N VAL A 274 -5.16 29.55 -0.96
CA VAL A 274 -4.30 28.37 -1.07
C VAL A 274 -5.04 27.19 -0.46
N ILE A 275 -5.26 26.14 -1.26
CA ILE A 275 -6.08 24.99 -0.87
C ILE A 275 -5.22 23.94 -0.18
N LYS A 276 -5.60 23.58 1.06
CA LYS A 276 -4.95 22.50 1.80
C LYS A 276 -5.52 21.15 1.41
N ILE A 277 -4.69 20.30 0.81
CA ILE A 277 -5.07 18.99 0.30
C ILE A 277 -4.54 17.90 1.23
N GLY A 278 -5.44 17.11 1.80
CA GLY A 278 -5.09 15.96 2.65
C GLY A 278 -4.73 14.72 1.84
N ILE A 279 -3.53 14.17 2.04
CA ILE A 279 -3.00 13.03 1.28
C ILE A 279 -2.73 11.85 2.22
N GLU A 280 -3.55 10.79 2.09
CA GLU A 280 -3.24 9.47 2.66
C GLU A 280 -2.37 8.70 1.66
N SER A 281 -1.28 8.09 2.13
CA SER A 281 -0.39 7.30 1.27
C SER A 281 -1.00 5.93 0.93
N SER A 282 -1.49 5.81 -0.29
CA SER A 282 -2.16 4.63 -0.86
C SER A 282 -1.59 4.29 -2.24
N LYS A 283 -0.32 3.87 -2.30
CA LYS A 283 0.35 3.41 -3.54
C LYS A 283 -0.40 2.24 -4.19
N PRO A 284 -0.53 2.18 -5.53
CA PRO A 284 0.00 3.10 -6.53
C PRO A 284 -0.94 4.26 -6.88
N TYR A 285 -2.03 4.46 -6.13
CA TYR A 285 -3.05 5.44 -6.49
C TYR A 285 -2.68 6.87 -6.11
N ILE A 286 -2.28 7.13 -4.86
CA ILE A 286 -1.86 8.46 -4.42
C ILE A 286 -0.89 8.33 -3.25
N PHE A 287 0.24 8.99 -3.32
CA PHE A 287 1.24 8.99 -2.24
C PHE A 287 2.16 10.20 -2.38
N PHE A 288 2.92 10.49 -1.33
CA PHE A 288 3.90 11.56 -1.36
C PHE A 288 5.27 11.01 -1.76
N ASN A 289 5.90 11.59 -2.78
CA ASN A 289 7.24 11.23 -3.22
C ASN A 289 8.25 12.14 -2.53
N GLU A 290 8.83 11.65 -1.44
CA GLU A 290 9.78 12.40 -0.60
C GLU A 290 11.03 12.89 -1.38
N LYS A 291 11.40 12.24 -2.49
CA LYS A 291 12.56 12.65 -3.31
C LYS A 291 12.25 13.86 -4.20
N GLN A 292 11.00 13.99 -4.64
CA GLN A 292 10.56 15.07 -5.51
C GLN A 292 9.83 16.18 -4.75
N ASN A 293 9.55 15.95 -3.45
CA ASN A 293 8.74 16.81 -2.60
C ASN A 293 7.38 17.17 -3.23
N ASP A 294 6.76 16.18 -3.88
CA ASP A 294 5.50 16.32 -4.61
C ASP A 294 4.68 15.03 -4.49
N ILE A 295 3.38 15.11 -4.79
CA ILE A 295 2.51 13.95 -4.85
C ILE A 295 2.79 13.11 -6.11
N ASP A 296 2.60 11.81 -6.01
CA ASP A 296 2.82 10.85 -7.08
C ASP A 296 1.75 9.75 -7.01
N GLY A 297 1.51 9.02 -8.09
CA GLY A 297 0.40 8.08 -8.21
C GLY A 297 -0.66 8.45 -9.25
N PHE A 298 -1.49 7.48 -9.61
CA PHE A 298 -2.53 7.67 -10.63
C PHE A 298 -3.56 8.78 -10.32
N TYR A 299 -4.08 8.83 -9.08
CA TYR A 299 -4.99 9.91 -8.67
C TYR A 299 -4.22 11.25 -8.55
N SER A 300 -2.94 11.21 -8.19
CA SER A 300 -2.08 12.40 -8.16
C SER A 300 -1.93 13.01 -9.55
N ASP A 301 -1.73 12.20 -10.59
CA ASP A 301 -1.64 12.70 -11.97
C ASP A 301 -2.95 13.34 -12.44
N ILE A 302 -4.10 12.76 -12.08
CA ILE A 302 -5.42 13.37 -12.38
C ILE A 302 -5.55 14.70 -11.62
N LEU A 303 -5.14 14.73 -10.35
CA LEU A 303 -5.17 15.94 -9.53
C LEU A 303 -4.25 17.02 -10.11
N LYS A 304 -3.02 16.68 -10.50
CA LYS A 304 -2.08 17.61 -11.15
C LYS A 304 -2.67 18.22 -12.42
N LEU A 305 -3.34 17.44 -13.27
CA LEU A 305 -4.05 17.98 -14.44
C LEU A 305 -5.17 18.93 -14.05
N VAL A 306 -5.95 18.62 -13.00
CA VAL A 306 -6.98 19.54 -12.48
C VAL A 306 -6.35 20.84 -11.98
N LEU A 307 -5.27 20.76 -11.21
CA LEU A 307 -4.56 21.92 -10.67
C LEU A 307 -3.95 22.77 -11.79
N GLU A 308 -3.34 22.16 -12.79
CA GLU A 308 -2.78 22.84 -13.98
C GLU A 308 -3.87 23.55 -14.77
N LYS A 309 -4.99 22.87 -15.05
CA LYS A 309 -6.09 23.44 -15.85
C LYS A 309 -6.83 24.53 -15.09
N THR A 310 -6.98 24.42 -13.77
CA THR A 310 -7.72 25.41 -12.96
C THR A 310 -6.83 26.56 -12.49
N GLY A 311 -5.55 26.33 -12.25
CA GLY A 311 -4.62 27.30 -11.64
C GLY A 311 -4.70 27.35 -10.11
N LEU A 312 -5.38 26.41 -9.45
CA LEU A 312 -5.46 26.34 -7.99
C LEU A 312 -4.07 26.25 -7.35
N LYS A 313 -3.80 27.13 -6.40
CA LYS A 313 -2.61 27.06 -5.54
C LYS A 313 -2.89 26.10 -4.39
N VAL A 314 -1.95 25.21 -4.10
CA VAL A 314 -2.17 24.12 -3.12
C VAL A 314 -1.04 23.96 -2.14
N GLU A 315 -1.38 23.44 -0.96
CA GLU A 315 -0.46 22.95 0.06
C GLU A 315 -0.87 21.52 0.42
N TYR A 316 0.09 20.60 0.50
CA TYR A 316 -0.19 19.19 0.81
C TYR A 316 -0.02 18.92 2.30
N VAL A 317 -0.99 18.24 2.91
CA VAL A 317 -0.96 17.77 4.30
C VAL A 317 -0.99 16.24 4.28
N LYS A 318 0.07 15.61 4.79
CA LYS A 318 0.21 14.14 4.82
C LYS A 318 -0.11 13.62 6.21
N ASP A 319 -1.07 12.72 6.32
CA ASP A 319 -1.42 12.03 7.57
C ASP A 319 -2.22 10.74 7.29
N SER A 320 -2.59 10.00 8.32
CA SER A 320 -3.54 8.89 8.25
C SER A 320 -4.94 9.37 7.86
N TRP A 321 -5.73 8.53 7.19
CA TRP A 321 -7.11 8.88 6.80
C TRP A 321 -7.96 9.38 7.98
N HIS A 322 -7.80 8.79 9.16
CA HIS A 322 -8.54 9.18 10.36
C HIS A 322 -8.25 10.63 10.77
N ASN A 323 -6.98 11.01 10.79
CA ASN A 323 -6.54 12.36 11.13
C ASN A 323 -6.96 13.35 10.04
N LEU A 324 -6.75 13.01 8.77
CA LEU A 324 -7.16 13.85 7.64
C LEU A 324 -8.66 14.12 7.63
N LEU A 325 -9.50 13.11 7.86
CA LEU A 325 -10.94 13.28 7.94
C LEU A 325 -11.36 14.13 9.15
N THR A 326 -10.64 13.98 10.27
CA THR A 326 -10.89 14.77 11.49
C THR A 326 -10.51 16.24 11.28
N ASP A 327 -9.37 16.50 10.67
CA ASP A 327 -8.88 17.84 10.38
C ASP A 327 -9.69 18.51 9.26
N PHE A 328 -10.21 17.75 8.30
CA PHE A 328 -11.19 18.23 7.32
C PHE A 328 -12.47 18.72 8.01
N LYS A 329 -13.03 17.93 8.94
CA LYS A 329 -14.21 18.34 9.73
C LYS A 329 -13.96 19.57 10.60
N LYS A 330 -12.73 19.77 11.06
CA LYS A 330 -12.29 20.95 11.82
C LYS A 330 -11.93 22.15 10.94
N GLY A 331 -12.02 22.01 9.61
CA GLY A 331 -11.73 23.08 8.65
C GLY A 331 -10.25 23.33 8.39
N LYS A 332 -9.34 22.47 8.87
CA LYS A 332 -7.89 22.58 8.63
C LYS A 332 -7.45 22.05 7.26
N ILE A 333 -8.26 21.19 6.65
CA ILE A 333 -8.08 20.64 5.31
C ILE A 333 -9.28 21.05 4.47
N ASP A 334 -9.01 21.54 3.26
CA ASP A 334 -10.04 22.04 2.34
C ASP A 334 -10.51 20.97 1.35
N LEU A 335 -9.63 20.03 1.01
CA LEU A 335 -9.86 19.00 0.00
C LEU A 335 -9.27 17.64 0.40
N LEU A 336 -10.09 16.59 0.28
CA LEU A 336 -9.66 15.19 0.29
C LEU A 336 -9.85 14.59 -1.12
N PRO A 337 -8.75 14.35 -1.88
CA PRO A 337 -8.82 14.06 -3.31
C PRO A 337 -9.13 12.58 -3.62
N ALA A 338 -9.04 11.67 -2.66
CA ALA A 338 -9.28 10.24 -2.86
C ALA A 338 -10.39 9.73 -1.93
N THR A 339 -11.55 10.38 -1.98
CA THR A 339 -12.62 10.11 -1.02
C THR A 339 -13.70 9.20 -1.61
N PHE A 340 -14.07 8.19 -0.85
CA PHE A 340 -15.18 7.32 -1.22
C PHE A 340 -16.52 7.88 -0.81
N TYR A 341 -17.51 7.62 -1.66
CA TYR A 341 -18.88 8.01 -1.38
C TYR A 341 -19.43 7.28 -0.14
N ASP A 342 -19.83 8.08 0.86
CA ASP A 342 -20.68 7.71 1.98
C ASP A 342 -21.71 8.82 2.17
N LYS A 343 -22.99 8.45 2.16
CA LYS A 343 -24.11 9.40 2.29
C LYS A 343 -24.01 10.26 3.55
N LYS A 344 -23.49 9.72 4.66
CA LYS A 344 -23.32 10.49 5.92
C LYS A 344 -22.31 11.64 5.80
N ARG A 345 -21.45 11.63 4.78
CA ARG A 345 -20.45 12.69 4.57
C ARG A 345 -21.04 13.91 3.86
N GLU A 346 -22.18 13.78 3.19
CA GLU A 346 -22.90 14.91 2.57
C GLU A 346 -23.39 15.94 3.61
N ASP A 347 -23.44 15.54 4.89
CA ASP A 347 -23.78 16.43 6.00
C ASP A 347 -22.76 17.57 6.15
N PHE A 348 -21.47 17.31 5.86
CA PHE A 348 -20.35 18.22 6.13
C PHE A 348 -19.36 18.40 4.95
N GLY A 349 -19.65 17.87 3.76
CA GLY A 349 -18.85 18.14 2.58
C GLY A 349 -19.58 17.88 1.27
N LEU A 350 -18.94 18.25 0.16
CA LEU A 350 -19.46 18.17 -1.20
C LEU A 350 -18.59 17.25 -2.05
N TYR A 351 -19.22 16.37 -2.80
CA TYR A 351 -18.55 15.48 -3.75
C TYR A 351 -18.58 16.07 -5.15
N THR A 352 -17.47 15.93 -5.88
CA THR A 352 -17.51 16.03 -7.34
C THR A 352 -18.17 14.79 -7.94
N LYS A 353 -18.40 14.80 -9.26
CA LYS A 353 -18.69 13.57 -10.03
C LYS A 353 -17.57 12.54 -9.81
N GLU A 354 -17.94 11.27 -9.87
CA GLU A 354 -16.98 10.16 -9.78
C GLU A 354 -15.95 10.27 -10.91
N TYR A 355 -14.66 10.16 -10.57
CA TYR A 355 -13.59 10.18 -11.57
C TYR A 355 -12.92 8.81 -11.72
N TYR A 356 -13.13 7.88 -10.78
CA TYR A 356 -12.62 6.51 -10.84
C TYR A 356 -13.43 5.53 -9.97
N LYS A 357 -13.24 4.21 -10.19
CA LYS A 357 -13.85 3.11 -9.40
C LYS A 357 -12.81 2.07 -9.02
N VAL A 358 -12.80 1.64 -7.76
CA VAL A 358 -11.84 0.64 -7.23
C VAL A 358 -12.58 -0.53 -6.57
N LYS A 359 -11.98 -1.74 -6.62
CA LYS A 359 -12.52 -2.95 -5.99
C LYS A 359 -11.79 -3.28 -4.68
N GLU A 360 -12.56 -3.72 -3.70
CA GLU A 360 -12.09 -4.15 -2.37
C GLU A 360 -11.95 -5.68 -2.31
N TYR A 361 -10.92 -6.16 -1.62
CA TYR A 361 -10.58 -7.57 -1.49
C TYR A 361 -10.50 -7.93 -0.01
N ILE A 362 -10.73 -9.21 0.30
CA ILE A 362 -10.41 -9.77 1.61
C ILE A 362 -9.03 -10.40 1.54
N TYR A 363 -8.16 -10.11 2.50
CA TYR A 363 -6.87 -10.77 2.65
C TYR A 363 -6.82 -11.64 3.90
N THR A 364 -6.30 -12.85 3.76
CA THR A 364 -6.26 -13.87 4.82
C THR A 364 -4.93 -14.63 4.77
N LYS A 365 -4.47 -15.13 5.92
CA LYS A 365 -3.23 -15.94 6.02
C LYS A 365 -3.40 -17.38 5.51
N LEU A 366 -4.61 -17.91 5.64
CA LEU A 366 -5.04 -19.21 5.14
C LEU A 366 -6.22 -18.99 4.18
N LEU A 367 -6.27 -19.70 3.04
CA LEU A 367 -7.38 -19.67 2.06
C LEU A 367 -8.69 -20.31 2.61
N ASN A 368 -9.03 -20.05 3.87
CA ASN A 368 -10.17 -20.64 4.56
C ASN A 368 -11.47 -19.87 4.33
N TYR A 369 -11.39 -18.59 3.95
CA TYR A 369 -12.57 -17.74 3.76
C TYR A 369 -12.71 -17.38 2.28
N LYS A 370 -13.71 -17.96 1.61
CA LYS A 370 -13.96 -17.74 0.17
C LYS A 370 -14.76 -16.46 -0.07
N ASP A 371 -15.60 -16.07 0.88
CA ASP A 371 -16.42 -14.87 0.78
C ASP A 371 -16.71 -14.25 2.16
N LEU A 372 -17.32 -13.05 2.16
CA LEU A 372 -17.74 -12.34 3.37
C LEU A 372 -18.71 -13.10 4.27
N THR A 373 -19.48 -14.08 3.77
CA THR A 373 -20.41 -14.87 4.60
C THR A 373 -19.65 -15.81 5.54
N ASN A 374 -18.46 -16.26 5.13
CA ASN A 374 -17.61 -17.11 5.96
C ASN A 374 -16.92 -16.36 7.11
N LEU A 375 -17.00 -15.02 7.13
CA LEU A 375 -16.44 -14.17 8.18
C LEU A 375 -17.44 -13.83 9.30
N ASN A 376 -18.62 -14.47 9.31
CA ASN A 376 -19.60 -14.29 10.37
C ASN A 376 -19.00 -14.68 11.74
N ASN A 377 -19.09 -13.80 12.74
CA ASN A 377 -18.45 -13.92 14.06
C ASN A 377 -16.90 -13.92 14.05
N LYS A 378 -16.27 -13.52 12.94
CA LYS A 378 -14.81 -13.42 12.81
C LYS A 378 -14.32 -11.98 12.96
N LYS A 379 -13.05 -11.84 13.35
CA LYS A 379 -12.39 -10.53 13.49
C LYS A 379 -11.83 -10.07 12.16
N VAL A 380 -12.24 -8.89 11.71
CA VAL A 380 -11.81 -8.33 10.41
C VAL A 380 -11.19 -6.95 10.62
N ALA A 381 -9.91 -6.79 10.25
CA ALA A 381 -9.21 -5.52 10.32
C ALA A 381 -9.60 -4.60 9.16
N ILE A 382 -9.95 -3.36 9.48
CA ILE A 382 -10.29 -2.30 8.50
C ILE A 382 -9.76 -0.97 9.03
N VAL A 383 -9.16 -0.15 8.17
CA VAL A 383 -8.67 1.18 8.55
C VAL A 383 -9.81 2.07 9.05
N LYS A 384 -9.59 2.73 10.19
CA LYS A 384 -10.55 3.56 10.89
C LYS A 384 -11.09 4.68 9.98
N GLY A 385 -12.41 4.81 9.96
CA GLY A 385 -13.09 5.84 9.17
C GLY A 385 -13.30 5.52 7.68
N TYR A 386 -12.92 4.32 7.21
CA TYR A 386 -13.25 3.86 5.86
C TYR A 386 -14.77 3.64 5.72
N ALA A 387 -15.33 4.02 4.57
CA ALA A 387 -16.76 3.89 4.28
C ALA A 387 -17.23 2.42 4.31
N THR A 388 -16.30 1.49 4.08
CA THR A 388 -16.46 0.03 4.11
C THR A 388 -16.98 -0.47 5.44
N ILE A 389 -16.60 0.16 6.56
CA ILE A 389 -17.07 -0.19 7.91
C ILE A 389 -18.60 -0.09 7.99
N ASN A 390 -19.17 1.03 7.51
CA ASN A 390 -20.62 1.24 7.52
C ASN A 390 -21.34 0.26 6.58
N LYS A 391 -20.77 -0.03 5.41
CA LYS A 391 -21.31 -0.99 4.45
C LYS A 391 -21.37 -2.40 5.03
N LEU A 392 -20.29 -2.83 5.71
CA LEU A 392 -20.18 -4.14 6.36
C LEU A 392 -21.12 -4.25 7.56
N LYS A 393 -21.15 -3.27 8.47
CA LYS A 393 -22.07 -3.26 9.63
C LYS A 393 -23.54 -3.40 9.19
N LYS A 394 -23.93 -2.80 8.07
CA LYS A 394 -25.30 -2.88 7.53
C LYS A 394 -25.62 -4.24 6.90
N LYS A 395 -24.66 -4.86 6.20
CA LYS A 395 -24.90 -6.07 5.39
C LYS A 395 -24.54 -7.38 6.11
N PHE A 396 -23.58 -7.32 7.03
CA PHE A 396 -23.02 -8.45 7.78
C PHE A 396 -22.79 -8.06 9.25
N PRO A 397 -23.86 -7.89 10.06
CA PRO A 397 -23.78 -7.28 11.40
C PRO A 397 -22.98 -8.10 12.42
N ASN A 398 -22.81 -9.40 12.20
CA ASN A 398 -22.11 -10.30 13.11
C ASN A 398 -20.58 -10.35 12.85
N ILE A 399 -20.06 -9.64 11.85
CA ILE A 399 -18.62 -9.52 11.65
C ILE A 399 -18.06 -8.59 12.73
N GLN A 400 -17.05 -9.06 13.47
CA GLN A 400 -16.37 -8.26 14.49
C GLN A 400 -15.31 -7.37 13.81
N ILE A 401 -15.63 -6.10 13.59
CA ILE A 401 -14.69 -5.17 12.95
C ILE A 401 -13.66 -4.70 13.98
N VAL A 402 -12.38 -4.87 13.63
CA VAL A 402 -11.23 -4.33 14.37
C VAL A 402 -10.72 -3.11 13.61
N GLU A 403 -10.97 -1.92 14.12
CA GLU A 403 -10.54 -0.67 13.47
C GLU A 403 -9.03 -0.45 13.70
N THR A 404 -8.29 -0.15 12.65
CA THR A 404 -6.83 0.08 12.67
C THR A 404 -6.46 1.49 12.19
N ASP A 405 -5.32 2.01 12.59
CA ASP A 405 -4.85 3.35 12.22
C ASP A 405 -4.20 3.40 10.83
N SER A 406 -3.75 2.24 10.30
CA SER A 406 -3.11 2.14 8.99
C SER A 406 -3.21 0.74 8.39
N LEU A 407 -3.00 0.63 7.07
CA LEU A 407 -2.86 -0.64 6.37
C LEU A 407 -1.73 -1.51 6.95
N ALA A 408 -0.60 -0.91 7.33
CA ALA A 408 0.52 -1.63 7.93
C ALA A 408 0.11 -2.34 9.24
N GLN A 409 -0.70 -1.67 10.07
CA GLN A 409 -1.26 -2.28 11.27
C GLN A 409 -2.24 -3.40 10.93
N SER A 410 -3.14 -3.20 9.95
CA SER A 410 -4.06 -4.26 9.48
C SER A 410 -3.33 -5.51 9.02
N VAL A 411 -2.28 -5.34 8.21
CA VAL A 411 -1.43 -6.44 7.70
C VAL A 411 -0.70 -7.12 8.85
N SER A 412 -0.11 -6.37 9.78
CA SER A 412 0.55 -6.92 10.96
C SER A 412 -0.39 -7.74 11.84
N LEU A 413 -1.61 -7.26 12.10
CA LEU A 413 -2.60 -8.01 12.87
C LEU A 413 -3.01 -9.30 12.16
N ALA A 414 -3.17 -9.28 10.83
CA ALA A 414 -3.54 -10.47 10.05
C ALA A 414 -2.41 -11.50 9.99
N LEU A 415 -1.16 -11.07 9.83
CA LEU A 415 0.02 -11.95 9.85
C LEU A 415 0.22 -12.64 11.19
N ASN A 416 -0.01 -11.90 12.28
CA ASN A 416 0.07 -12.39 13.65
C ASN A 416 -1.21 -13.11 14.12
N GLU A 417 -2.17 -13.37 13.23
CA GLU A 417 -3.43 -14.07 13.52
C GLU A 417 -4.27 -13.44 14.66
N LYS A 418 -4.05 -12.15 14.94
CA LYS A 418 -4.88 -11.36 15.88
C LYS A 418 -6.24 -11.00 15.27
N VAL A 419 -6.34 -11.03 13.94
CA VAL A 419 -7.58 -10.94 13.17
C VAL A 419 -7.63 -12.08 12.16
N ASP A 420 -8.83 -12.53 11.79
CA ASP A 420 -9.05 -13.61 10.82
C ASP A 420 -8.82 -13.13 9.37
N ALA A 421 -9.08 -11.85 9.11
CA ALA A 421 -8.92 -11.23 7.78
C ALA A 421 -8.69 -9.72 7.87
N LEU A 422 -8.24 -9.11 6.77
CA LEU A 422 -8.32 -7.66 6.56
C LEU A 422 -9.07 -7.36 5.25
N ILE A 423 -9.70 -6.19 5.16
CA ILE A 423 -10.38 -5.72 3.93
C ILE A 423 -9.82 -4.37 3.52
N ASP A 424 -9.33 -4.30 2.29
CA ASP A 424 -8.79 -3.07 1.71
C ASP A 424 -8.71 -3.17 0.17
N TYR A 425 -8.16 -2.17 -0.51
CA TYR A 425 -8.07 -2.10 -1.97
C TYR A 425 -7.01 -3.06 -2.49
N HIS A 426 -7.39 -3.83 -3.52
CA HIS A 426 -6.53 -4.88 -4.04
C HIS A 426 -5.10 -4.39 -4.33
N LEU A 427 -4.94 -3.39 -5.22
CA LEU A 427 -3.63 -2.92 -5.64
C LEU A 427 -2.83 -2.24 -4.51
N VAL A 428 -3.51 -1.66 -3.51
CA VAL A 428 -2.83 -1.03 -2.37
C VAL A 428 -2.23 -2.08 -1.45
N VAL A 429 -3.01 -3.12 -1.13
CA VAL A 429 -2.50 -4.25 -0.35
C VAL A 429 -1.44 -5.03 -1.13
N GLU A 430 -1.68 -5.38 -2.40
CA GLU A 430 -0.68 -6.12 -3.20
C GLU A 430 0.63 -5.35 -3.31
N ASN A 431 0.59 -4.03 -3.54
CA ASN A 431 1.81 -3.21 -3.55
C ASN A 431 2.49 -3.21 -2.18
N PHE A 432 1.73 -3.10 -1.09
CA PHE A 432 2.28 -3.16 0.26
C PHE A 432 2.93 -4.52 0.55
N LEU A 433 2.26 -5.62 0.20
CA LEU A 433 2.79 -6.98 0.37
C LEU A 433 4.06 -7.19 -0.47
N PHE A 434 4.05 -6.72 -1.72
CA PHE A 434 5.19 -6.81 -2.63
C PHE A 434 6.40 -6.01 -2.14
N GLU A 435 6.22 -4.71 -1.80
CA GLU A 435 7.29 -3.84 -1.30
C GLU A 435 7.93 -4.38 0.00
N ASN A 436 7.16 -5.12 0.81
CA ASN A 436 7.62 -5.68 2.08
C ASN A 436 7.93 -7.19 2.00
N ALA A 437 7.92 -7.79 0.81
CA ALA A 437 8.16 -9.22 0.58
C ALA A 437 7.31 -10.18 1.43
N ILE A 438 6.05 -9.81 1.70
CA ILE A 438 5.10 -10.59 2.50
C ILE A 438 4.34 -11.56 1.59
N LEU A 439 4.56 -12.87 1.78
CA LEU A 439 3.93 -13.92 0.95
C LEU A 439 2.75 -14.64 1.63
N ASP A 440 2.59 -14.43 2.94
CA ASP A 440 1.67 -15.22 3.75
C ASP A 440 0.21 -14.76 3.65
N LEU A 441 -0.06 -13.56 3.11
CA LEU A 441 -1.43 -13.05 2.94
C LEU A 441 -1.90 -13.21 1.49
N LYS A 442 -3.13 -13.70 1.31
CA LYS A 442 -3.75 -13.92 0.00
C LYS A 442 -5.05 -13.15 -0.15
N GLY A 443 -5.17 -12.40 -1.25
CA GLY A 443 -6.36 -11.63 -1.60
C GLY A 443 -7.42 -12.45 -2.34
N THR A 444 -8.67 -12.34 -1.91
CA THR A 444 -9.84 -12.93 -2.57
C THR A 444 -10.83 -11.83 -2.95
N PRO A 445 -11.21 -11.69 -4.23
CA PRO A 445 -12.20 -10.71 -4.68
C PRO A 445 -13.55 -10.97 -4.03
N GLN A 446 -14.31 -9.91 -3.72
CA GLN A 446 -15.62 -10.02 -3.09
C GLN A 446 -16.75 -9.54 -4.01
N ASP A 447 -17.63 -10.46 -4.39
CA ASP A 447 -18.83 -10.12 -5.18
C ASP A 447 -19.85 -9.31 -4.37
N TYR A 448 -19.79 -9.38 -3.04
CA TYR A 448 -20.68 -8.65 -2.14
C TYR A 448 -20.30 -7.17 -1.96
N LEU A 449 -19.09 -6.78 -2.35
CA LEU A 449 -18.57 -5.41 -2.32
C LEU A 449 -18.44 -4.90 -3.77
N ASN A 450 -19.43 -4.14 -4.21
CA ASN A 450 -19.38 -3.49 -5.52
C ASN A 450 -18.17 -2.54 -5.61
N ALA A 451 -17.70 -2.28 -6.82
CA ALA A 451 -16.66 -1.28 -7.04
C ALA A 451 -17.10 0.08 -6.43
N THR A 452 -16.23 0.66 -5.62
CA THR A 452 -16.49 1.91 -4.90
C THR A 452 -16.01 3.09 -5.74
N SER A 453 -16.89 4.08 -5.92
CA SER A 453 -16.59 5.31 -6.64
C SER A 453 -15.68 6.22 -5.80
N VAL A 454 -14.71 6.84 -6.49
CA VAL A 454 -13.73 7.78 -5.93
C VAL A 454 -14.04 9.18 -6.44
N HIS A 455 -14.00 10.14 -5.51
CA HIS A 455 -14.43 11.52 -5.71
C HIS A 455 -13.44 12.50 -5.04
N TYR A 456 -13.42 13.73 -5.53
CA TYR A 456 -12.91 14.85 -4.76
C TYR A 456 -13.96 15.28 -3.75
N PHE A 457 -13.53 15.53 -2.51
CA PHE A 457 -14.40 15.89 -1.42
C PHE A 457 -13.93 17.20 -0.78
N SER A 458 -14.71 18.25 -0.98
CA SER A 458 -14.42 19.61 -0.51
C SER A 458 -15.39 20.02 0.58
N LYS A 459 -15.05 21.04 1.36
CA LYS A 459 -15.92 21.54 2.45
C LYS A 459 -17.28 22.01 1.91
N LYS A 460 -18.32 21.83 2.70
CA LYS A 460 -19.70 22.20 2.32
C LYS A 460 -19.89 23.71 2.22
N GLU A 461 -19.11 24.44 3.00
CA GLU A 461 -19.06 25.89 3.07
C GLU A 461 -18.25 26.50 1.91
N GLN A 462 -17.63 25.68 1.05
CA GLN A 462 -16.84 26.11 -0.11
C GLN A 462 -17.40 25.55 -1.43
N PRO A 463 -18.63 25.91 -1.83
CA PRO A 463 -19.22 25.46 -3.10
C PRO A 463 -18.44 25.95 -4.32
N ILE A 464 -17.78 27.12 -4.23
CA ILE A 464 -16.92 27.67 -5.29
C ILE A 464 -15.73 26.73 -5.56
N LEU A 465 -15.06 26.25 -4.51
CA LEU A 465 -13.98 25.27 -4.65
C LEU A 465 -14.47 23.97 -5.32
N ASN A 466 -15.65 23.47 -4.91
CA ASN A 466 -16.23 22.28 -5.51
C ASN A 466 -16.52 22.47 -7.01
N SER A 467 -17.06 23.63 -7.39
CA SER A 467 -17.31 24.01 -8.79
C SER A 467 -16.01 24.06 -9.60
N ILE A 468 -14.95 24.67 -9.07
CA ILE A 468 -13.63 24.73 -9.72
C ILE A 468 -13.08 23.32 -9.95
N LEU A 469 -13.12 22.47 -8.93
CA LEU A 469 -12.67 21.08 -9.02
C LEU A 469 -13.47 20.27 -10.05
N GLN A 470 -14.80 20.47 -10.09
CA GLN A 470 -15.68 19.83 -11.07
C GLN A 470 -15.37 20.29 -12.50
N LYS A 471 -15.19 21.60 -12.73
CA LYS A 471 -14.79 22.16 -14.03
C LYS A 471 -13.40 21.71 -14.45
N GLY A 472 -12.48 21.60 -13.50
CA GLY A 472 -11.16 21.00 -13.71
C GLY A 472 -11.28 19.57 -14.19
N LEU A 473 -12.05 18.72 -13.51
CA LEU A 473 -12.30 17.34 -13.94
C LEU A 473 -12.97 17.26 -15.32
N ASP A 474 -14.00 18.07 -15.57
CA ASP A 474 -14.75 18.10 -16.83
C ASP A 474 -13.89 18.61 -18.00
N SER A 475 -12.84 19.40 -17.72
CA SER A 475 -11.86 19.87 -18.70
C SER A 475 -10.79 18.83 -19.06
N ILE A 476 -10.68 17.72 -18.32
CA ILE A 476 -9.77 16.62 -18.67
C ILE A 476 -10.39 15.79 -19.80
N LEU A 477 -9.70 15.75 -20.93
CA LEU A 477 -10.11 15.00 -22.11
C LEU A 477 -10.07 13.49 -21.86
N LYS A 478 -10.90 12.74 -22.58
CA LYS A 478 -10.96 11.27 -22.48
C LYS A 478 -9.60 10.64 -22.79
N GLU A 479 -8.86 11.21 -23.73
CA GLU A 479 -7.52 10.78 -24.15
C GLU A 479 -6.47 11.03 -23.05
N GLU A 480 -6.53 12.17 -22.36
CA GLU A 480 -5.66 12.49 -21.22
C GLU A 480 -5.90 11.47 -20.08
N ARG A 481 -7.18 11.20 -19.75
CA ARG A 481 -7.54 10.18 -18.75
C ARG A 481 -7.05 8.79 -19.16
N THR A 482 -7.20 8.44 -20.44
CA THR A 482 -6.74 7.15 -20.97
C THR A 482 -5.22 7.02 -20.91
N LYS A 483 -4.48 8.11 -21.22
CA LYS A 483 -3.01 8.14 -21.11
C LYS A 483 -2.55 7.97 -19.66
N LEU A 484 -3.15 8.68 -18.71
CA LEU A 484 -2.83 8.54 -17.29
C LEU A 484 -3.12 7.14 -16.78
N TYR A 485 -4.29 6.58 -17.14
CA TYR A 485 -4.62 5.20 -16.81
C TYR A 485 -3.57 4.25 -17.38
N ASN A 486 -3.12 4.51 -18.61
CA ASN A 486 -2.14 3.66 -19.27
C ASN A 486 -0.73 3.74 -18.67
N ASN A 487 -0.33 4.91 -18.18
CA ASN A 487 0.97 5.05 -17.53
C ASN A 487 1.08 4.22 -16.25
N TRP A 488 -0.01 4.14 -15.47
CA TRP A 488 -0.03 3.48 -14.16
C TRP A 488 -0.46 2.02 -14.20
N PHE A 489 -1.41 1.68 -15.07
CA PHE A 489 -2.00 0.34 -15.12
C PHE A 489 -1.71 -0.41 -16.42
N SER A 490 -1.07 0.26 -17.39
CA SER A 490 -0.82 -0.27 -18.73
C SER A 490 0.64 -0.36 -19.17
N ALA A 491 1.56 -0.55 -18.22
CA ALA A 491 2.73 -1.41 -18.51
C ALA A 491 2.29 -2.78 -19.11
N ASN A 492 1.00 -3.14 -18.96
CA ASN A 492 0.33 -4.27 -19.61
C ASN A 492 -0.68 -3.94 -20.75
N SER A 493 -0.91 -2.68 -21.18
CA SER A 493 -1.85 -2.37 -22.29
C SER A 493 -1.22 -1.80 -23.57
N ILE A 494 0.11 -1.77 -23.67
CA ILE A 494 0.80 -1.78 -24.98
C ILE A 494 0.51 -3.11 -25.74
N LEU A 495 -0.21 -4.05 -25.12
CA LEU A 495 -0.48 -5.39 -25.64
C LEU A 495 -1.79 -5.57 -26.40
N SER A 496 -2.72 -4.61 -26.41
CA SER A 496 -3.94 -4.75 -27.22
C SER A 496 -3.78 -4.28 -28.67
N SER A 497 -2.73 -3.52 -29.00
CA SER A 497 -2.42 -3.08 -30.36
C SER A 497 -1.34 -3.93 -31.08
N GLN A 498 -0.69 -4.87 -30.40
CA GLN A 498 0.25 -5.83 -30.99
C GLN A 498 -0.35 -7.23 -31.24
N ASN A 499 -1.67 -7.32 -31.38
CA ASN A 499 -2.36 -8.59 -31.66
C ASN A 499 -2.22 -9.10 -33.11
N LEU A 500 -1.37 -8.49 -33.92
CA LEU A 500 -1.06 -9.00 -35.26
C LEU A 500 0.23 -9.83 -35.20
N LYS A 501 0.06 -11.16 -35.30
CA LYS A 501 1.15 -12.03 -35.75
C LYS A 501 1.65 -11.48 -37.08
N THR A 502 2.96 -11.23 -37.19
CA THR A 502 3.57 -10.77 -38.43
C THR A 502 3.36 -11.81 -39.52
N ILE A 503 3.49 -11.42 -40.79
CA ILE A 503 3.40 -12.37 -41.93
C ILE A 503 4.43 -13.50 -41.76
N LYS A 504 5.62 -13.19 -41.23
CA LYS A 504 6.67 -14.17 -40.94
C LYS A 504 6.26 -15.15 -39.83
N GLU A 505 5.67 -14.66 -38.75
CA GLU A 505 5.18 -15.49 -37.63
C GLU A 505 4.02 -16.40 -38.06
N LYS A 506 3.09 -15.92 -38.91
CA LYS A 506 2.00 -16.74 -39.45
C LYS A 506 2.54 -17.86 -40.35
N LYS A 507 3.49 -17.56 -41.24
CA LYS A 507 4.18 -18.57 -42.07
C LYS A 507 4.98 -19.55 -41.23
N PHE A 508 5.63 -19.07 -40.16
CA PHE A 508 6.39 -19.92 -39.24
C PHE A 508 5.50 -20.98 -38.60
N ILE A 509 4.34 -20.60 -38.06
CA ILE A 509 3.36 -21.54 -37.47
C ILE A 509 2.84 -22.54 -38.51
N GLN A 510 2.59 -22.09 -39.75
CA GLN A 510 2.15 -22.99 -40.83
C GLN A 510 3.20 -24.04 -41.19
N ASN A 511 4.48 -23.66 -41.18
CA ASN A 511 5.59 -24.55 -41.52
C ASN A 511 6.03 -25.43 -40.33
N HIS A 512 5.74 -25.01 -39.09
CA HIS A 512 6.16 -25.70 -37.86
C HIS A 512 4.97 -25.78 -36.89
N PRO A 513 3.96 -26.61 -37.19
CA PRO A 513 2.76 -26.72 -36.37
C PRO A 513 3.03 -27.33 -34.98
N LEU A 514 4.08 -28.15 -34.87
CA LEU A 514 4.53 -28.79 -33.64
C LEU A 514 5.99 -28.41 -33.38
N ILE A 515 6.28 -27.93 -32.17
CA ILE A 515 7.64 -27.59 -31.72
C ILE A 515 8.02 -28.46 -30.51
N LYS A 516 9.18 -29.13 -30.59
CA LYS A 516 9.71 -29.98 -29.53
C LYS A 516 10.62 -29.20 -28.58
N PHE A 517 10.18 -29.05 -27.33
CA PHE A 517 10.93 -28.42 -26.27
C PHE A 517 11.64 -29.46 -25.42
N ARG A 518 12.96 -29.37 -25.32
CA ARG A 518 13.73 -30.16 -24.37
C ARG A 518 13.45 -29.71 -22.94
N VAL A 519 13.11 -30.67 -22.08
CA VAL A 519 12.93 -30.48 -20.63
C VAL A 519 14.08 -31.16 -19.89
N ARG A 520 14.74 -30.38 -19.02
CA ARG A 520 15.79 -30.90 -18.15
C ARG A 520 15.16 -31.57 -16.92
N PRO A 521 15.51 -32.82 -16.58
CA PRO A 521 14.78 -33.59 -15.56
C PRO A 521 14.96 -33.08 -14.13
N ASN A 522 16.04 -32.35 -13.83
CA ASN A 522 16.45 -32.03 -12.45
C ASN A 522 16.50 -30.52 -12.13
N ARG A 523 15.52 -29.72 -12.59
CA ARG A 523 15.48 -28.25 -12.34
C ARG A 523 14.14 -27.77 -11.77
N ALA A 524 13.59 -28.52 -10.83
CA ALA A 524 12.39 -28.10 -10.10
C ALA A 524 12.62 -26.78 -9.34
N PRO A 525 11.62 -25.88 -9.24
CA PRO A 525 10.25 -25.99 -9.75
C PRO A 525 10.08 -25.55 -11.20
N TYR A 526 11.13 -25.18 -11.92
CA TYR A 526 11.02 -24.52 -13.23
C TYR A 526 10.78 -25.48 -14.37
N GLU A 527 11.56 -26.55 -14.46
CA GLU A 527 11.37 -27.64 -15.41
C GLU A 527 11.98 -28.92 -14.81
N PHE A 528 11.26 -30.02 -14.84
CA PHE A 528 11.69 -31.29 -14.28
C PHE A 528 10.81 -32.42 -14.77
N GLU A 529 11.22 -33.65 -14.50
CA GLU A 529 10.42 -34.83 -14.75
C GLU A 529 9.60 -35.19 -13.51
N LYS A 530 8.29 -35.35 -13.67
CA LYS A 530 7.39 -35.87 -12.64
C LYS A 530 6.50 -36.95 -13.25
N ASP A 531 6.53 -38.15 -12.68
CA ASP A 531 5.74 -39.31 -13.11
C ASP A 531 5.91 -39.64 -14.61
N GLY A 532 7.14 -39.56 -15.13
CA GLY A 532 7.46 -39.82 -16.54
C GLY A 532 7.05 -38.72 -17.51
N LYS A 533 6.64 -37.53 -17.02
CA LYS A 533 6.20 -36.40 -17.85
C LYS A 533 6.92 -35.10 -17.49
N ALA A 534 7.01 -34.21 -18.47
CA ALA A 534 7.51 -32.86 -18.28
C ALA A 534 6.59 -32.03 -17.35
N ALA A 535 7.19 -31.48 -16.31
CA ALA A 535 6.58 -30.70 -15.26
C ALA A 535 7.39 -29.44 -14.98
N GLY A 536 6.76 -28.39 -14.48
CA GLY A 536 7.42 -27.19 -13.99
C GLY A 536 6.78 -25.88 -14.44
N LEU A 537 7.14 -24.81 -13.74
CA LEU A 537 6.64 -23.46 -13.95
C LEU A 537 6.90 -22.95 -15.37
N ALA A 538 8.12 -23.14 -15.86
CA ALA A 538 8.50 -22.70 -17.19
C ALA A 538 7.85 -23.56 -18.29
N VAL A 539 7.66 -24.86 -18.02
CA VAL A 539 6.91 -25.78 -18.90
C VAL A 539 5.46 -25.30 -19.06
N ASP A 540 4.82 -24.91 -17.95
CA ASP A 540 3.45 -24.37 -17.97
C ASP A 540 3.37 -23.03 -18.72
N TYR A 541 4.36 -22.14 -18.54
CA TYR A 541 4.42 -20.89 -19.31
C TYR A 541 4.62 -21.11 -20.80
N VAL A 542 5.50 -22.01 -21.22
CA VAL A 542 5.65 -22.35 -22.66
C VAL A 542 4.34 -22.90 -23.22
N ARG A 543 3.67 -23.79 -22.48
CA ARG A 543 2.41 -24.40 -22.91
C ARG A 543 1.29 -23.36 -23.09
N GLU A 544 1.11 -22.47 -22.11
CA GLU A 544 0.08 -21.43 -22.23
C GLU A 544 0.45 -20.39 -23.30
N SER A 545 1.72 -19.99 -23.42
CA SER A 545 2.18 -19.11 -24.51
C SER A 545 1.87 -19.70 -25.88
N ALA A 546 2.17 -20.98 -26.10
CA ALA A 546 1.92 -21.68 -27.35
C ALA A 546 0.42 -21.76 -27.66
N LYS A 547 -0.40 -22.08 -26.66
CA LYS A 547 -1.86 -22.12 -26.77
C LYS A 547 -2.45 -20.77 -27.17
N LYS A 548 -2.01 -19.66 -26.57
CA LYS A 548 -2.46 -18.30 -26.95
C LYS A 548 -2.03 -17.96 -28.38
N MET A 549 -0.88 -18.46 -28.80
CA MET A 549 -0.32 -18.23 -30.13
C MET A 549 -0.77 -19.24 -31.20
N GLY A 550 -1.51 -20.29 -30.82
CA GLY A 550 -2.09 -21.26 -31.75
C GLY A 550 -1.07 -22.14 -32.47
N PHE A 551 -0.05 -22.65 -31.77
CA PHE A 551 0.82 -23.74 -32.23
C PHE A 551 0.95 -24.82 -31.15
N GLU A 552 1.28 -26.05 -31.54
CA GLU A 552 1.40 -27.18 -30.62
C GLU A 552 2.82 -27.32 -30.08
N VAL A 553 2.93 -27.85 -28.85
CA VAL A 553 4.20 -28.11 -28.19
C VAL A 553 4.27 -29.54 -27.70
N GLU A 554 5.42 -30.17 -27.93
CA GLU A 554 5.79 -31.45 -27.35
C GLU A 554 6.97 -31.24 -26.39
N PHE A 555 6.92 -31.84 -25.21
CA PHE A 555 7.99 -31.72 -24.23
C PHE A 555 8.79 -33.03 -24.16
N VAL A 556 10.06 -32.98 -24.53
CA VAL A 556 10.97 -34.12 -24.55
C VAL A 556 11.88 -34.07 -23.33
N VAL A 557 11.64 -34.96 -22.36
CA VAL A 557 12.52 -35.10 -21.20
C VAL A 557 13.82 -35.78 -21.65
N ASN A 558 14.95 -35.11 -21.44
CA ASN A 558 16.24 -35.63 -21.87
C ASN A 558 17.37 -35.13 -20.95
N ASN A 559 18.28 -36.03 -20.58
CA ASN A 559 19.34 -35.77 -19.60
C ASN A 559 20.73 -35.48 -20.22
N ASP A 560 20.80 -35.20 -21.53
CA ASP A 560 22.07 -34.93 -22.22
C ASP A 560 22.73 -33.66 -21.62
N PRO A 561 24.07 -33.57 -21.56
CA PRO A 561 24.75 -32.34 -21.12
C PRO A 561 24.25 -31.10 -21.86
N VAL A 562 24.15 -29.97 -21.16
CA VAL A 562 23.59 -28.72 -21.74
C VAL A 562 24.37 -28.26 -22.97
N LYS A 563 25.70 -28.49 -23.00
CA LYS A 563 26.56 -28.19 -24.13
C LYS A 563 26.18 -28.98 -25.39
N ASP A 564 25.88 -30.26 -25.21
CA ASP A 564 25.49 -31.16 -26.30
C ASP A 564 24.09 -30.80 -26.81
N ALA A 565 23.22 -30.33 -25.93
CA ALA A 565 21.91 -29.82 -26.34
C ALA A 565 21.99 -28.54 -27.17
N PHE A 566 22.88 -27.60 -26.84
CA PHE A 566 23.10 -26.43 -27.68
C PHE A 566 23.68 -26.81 -29.05
N TYR A 567 24.67 -27.72 -29.08
CA TYR A 567 25.21 -28.26 -30.33
C TYR A 567 24.12 -28.92 -31.18
N HIS A 568 23.30 -29.75 -30.56
CA HIS A 568 22.19 -30.43 -31.24
C HIS A 568 21.16 -29.43 -31.80
N ILE A 569 20.77 -28.40 -31.05
CA ILE A 569 19.80 -27.39 -31.53
C ILE A 569 20.34 -26.58 -32.72
N ASN A 570 21.65 -26.28 -32.74
CA ASN A 570 22.23 -25.47 -33.80
C ASN A 570 22.62 -26.28 -35.05
N ASN A 571 22.89 -27.58 -34.92
CA ASN A 571 23.47 -28.37 -36.02
C ASN A 571 22.59 -29.53 -36.51
N VAL A 572 21.78 -30.17 -35.65
CA VAL A 572 21.15 -31.47 -35.94
C VAL A 572 19.63 -31.45 -35.83
N ARG A 573 19.07 -30.94 -34.73
CA ARG A 573 17.61 -30.82 -34.44
C ARG A 573 16.78 -32.11 -34.59
N GLU A 574 17.36 -33.30 -34.51
CA GLU A 574 16.61 -34.57 -34.61
C GLU A 574 15.77 -34.91 -33.36
N LYS A 575 16.31 -34.68 -32.16
CA LYS A 575 15.67 -34.99 -30.86
C LYS A 575 14.67 -33.94 -30.37
N TYR A 576 15.02 -32.65 -30.50
CA TYR A 576 14.25 -31.50 -30.03
C TYR A 576 14.69 -30.24 -30.76
N ASP A 577 13.79 -29.28 -30.85
CA ASP A 577 13.97 -28.06 -31.63
C ASP A 577 14.52 -26.90 -30.80
N THR A 578 14.18 -26.84 -29.51
CA THR A 578 14.65 -25.78 -28.61
C THR A 578 14.62 -26.20 -27.13
N LEU A 579 15.01 -25.32 -26.23
CA LEU A 579 14.87 -25.47 -24.77
C LEU A 579 13.70 -24.65 -24.24
N VAL A 580 13.14 -25.03 -23.09
CA VAL A 580 12.10 -24.25 -22.40
C VAL A 580 12.59 -22.85 -22.04
N PHE A 581 13.82 -22.75 -21.48
CA PHE A 581 14.45 -21.48 -21.14
C PHE A 581 15.96 -21.60 -20.95
N THR A 582 16.65 -20.47 -20.99
CA THR A 582 18.02 -20.36 -20.50
C THR A 582 18.34 -18.94 -20.06
N VAL A 583 19.52 -18.73 -19.50
CA VAL A 583 20.03 -17.40 -19.16
C VAL A 583 20.64 -16.78 -20.42
N LYS A 584 20.15 -15.60 -20.80
CA LYS A 584 20.67 -14.78 -21.90
C LYS A 584 22.05 -14.23 -21.55
N ASN A 585 23.02 -14.36 -22.46
CA ASN A 585 24.34 -13.77 -22.31
C ASN A 585 24.96 -13.48 -23.70
N PRO A 586 26.01 -12.63 -23.78
CA PRO A 586 26.56 -12.19 -25.06
C PRO A 586 27.05 -13.31 -25.99
N ASP A 587 27.57 -14.41 -25.44
CA ASP A 587 28.03 -15.54 -26.25
C ASP A 587 26.85 -16.32 -26.82
N ARG A 588 25.81 -16.58 -26.02
CA ARG A 588 24.60 -17.28 -26.47
C ARG A 588 23.77 -16.44 -27.42
N GLU A 589 23.79 -15.11 -27.32
CA GLU A 589 23.10 -14.22 -28.26
C GLU A 589 23.66 -14.31 -29.68
N LYS A 590 24.92 -14.73 -29.85
CA LYS A 590 25.49 -15.00 -31.17
C LYS A 590 24.86 -16.24 -31.81
N GLU A 591 24.59 -17.26 -30.99
CA GLU A 591 24.14 -18.59 -31.43
C GLU A 591 22.62 -18.79 -31.39
N PHE A 592 21.88 -17.99 -30.63
CA PHE A 592 20.44 -18.18 -30.41
C PHE A 592 19.64 -16.89 -30.51
N SER A 593 18.34 -17.05 -30.72
CA SER A 593 17.35 -15.98 -30.64
C SER A 593 16.67 -16.03 -29.28
N PHE A 594 16.56 -14.86 -28.63
CA PHE A 594 16.01 -14.74 -27.29
C PHE A 594 14.68 -13.99 -27.27
N GLY A 595 13.74 -14.51 -26.49
CA GLY A 595 12.51 -13.82 -26.16
C GLY A 595 12.67 -12.93 -24.92
N ILE A 596 11.55 -12.51 -24.35
CA ILE A 596 11.54 -11.78 -23.08
C ILE A 596 12.04 -12.63 -21.92
N ASP A 597 12.54 -11.94 -20.90
CA ASP A 597 12.75 -12.50 -19.57
C ASP A 597 11.38 -12.71 -18.92
N PHE A 598 11.08 -13.95 -18.56
CA PHE A 598 9.74 -14.34 -18.08
C PHE A 598 9.74 -14.93 -16.67
N LEU A 599 10.93 -15.21 -16.13
CA LEU A 599 11.15 -15.55 -14.72
C LEU A 599 12.43 -14.84 -14.25
N SER A 600 12.38 -14.25 -13.06
CA SER A 600 13.51 -13.54 -12.46
C SER A 600 13.56 -13.86 -10.97
N TYR A 601 14.70 -14.36 -10.49
CA TYR A 601 14.87 -14.74 -9.08
C TYR A 601 16.27 -14.40 -8.57
N PRO A 602 16.38 -13.85 -7.35
CA PRO A 602 17.66 -13.45 -6.78
C PRO A 602 18.54 -14.66 -6.45
N LEU A 603 19.84 -14.48 -6.60
CA LEU A 603 20.85 -15.37 -6.02
C LEU A 603 21.04 -15.03 -4.55
N MET A 604 20.77 -16.01 -3.69
CA MET A 604 20.83 -15.88 -2.24
C MET A 604 21.94 -16.74 -1.66
N ILE A 605 22.52 -16.27 -0.57
CA ILE A 605 23.39 -17.03 0.31
C ILE A 605 22.50 -17.86 1.24
N ILE A 606 22.63 -19.17 1.16
CA ILE A 606 21.85 -20.16 1.90
C ILE A 606 22.80 -20.94 2.79
N THR A 607 22.53 -20.91 4.09
CA THR A 607 23.38 -21.58 5.09
C THR A 607 22.55 -22.55 5.89
N HIS A 608 23.20 -23.39 6.68
CA HIS A 608 22.50 -24.13 7.73
C HIS A 608 21.86 -23.17 8.75
N LYS A 609 20.76 -23.58 9.39
CA LYS A 609 20.03 -22.76 10.38
C LYS A 609 20.90 -22.37 11.58
N ASP A 610 21.76 -23.29 12.01
CA ASP A 610 22.70 -23.12 13.13
C ASP A 610 24.06 -22.55 12.71
N ALA A 611 24.23 -22.14 11.45
CA ALA A 611 25.47 -21.51 10.99
C ALA A 611 25.62 -20.10 11.57
N ASN A 612 26.89 -19.72 11.82
CA ASN A 612 27.30 -18.36 12.15
C ASN A 612 26.76 -17.38 11.11
N TYR A 613 26.42 -16.16 11.54
CA TYR A 613 25.84 -15.14 10.67
C TYR A 613 26.70 -14.87 9.42
N VAL A 614 26.05 -14.85 8.26
CA VAL A 614 26.66 -14.53 6.96
C VAL A 614 25.82 -13.42 6.31
N GLY A 615 26.29 -12.17 6.44
CA GLY A 615 25.56 -11.00 5.94
C GLY A 615 25.93 -10.58 4.52
N SER A 616 27.01 -11.13 3.94
CA SER A 616 27.51 -10.75 2.61
C SER A 616 28.48 -11.77 2.04
N MET A 617 28.76 -11.70 0.73
CA MET A 617 29.76 -12.54 0.05
C MET A 617 31.16 -12.44 0.67
N SER A 618 31.56 -11.26 1.15
CA SER A 618 32.86 -11.07 1.80
C SER A 618 33.01 -11.88 3.10
N SER A 619 31.88 -12.18 3.77
CA SER A 619 31.84 -13.00 4.99
C SER A 619 32.10 -14.50 4.73
N LEU A 620 32.26 -14.89 3.47
CA LEU A 620 32.54 -16.26 3.02
C LEU A 620 34.02 -16.50 2.69
N ASN A 621 34.88 -15.48 2.78
CA ASN A 621 36.32 -15.65 2.58
C ASN A 621 36.88 -16.70 3.55
N ASN A 622 37.69 -17.63 3.02
CA ASN A 622 38.22 -18.81 3.71
C ASN A 622 37.16 -19.81 4.20
N LYS A 623 35.88 -19.60 3.89
CA LYS A 623 34.81 -20.58 4.13
C LYS A 623 34.59 -21.42 2.89
N THR A 624 33.92 -22.54 3.11
CA THR A 624 33.62 -23.51 2.08
C THR A 624 32.24 -23.23 1.50
N VAL A 625 32.20 -22.90 0.21
CA VAL A 625 30.97 -22.65 -0.53
C VAL A 625 30.75 -23.80 -1.51
N VAL A 626 29.57 -24.40 -1.43
CA VAL A 626 29.12 -25.41 -2.36
C VAL A 626 28.46 -24.70 -3.54
N LEU A 627 28.88 -25.01 -4.77
CA LEU A 627 28.30 -24.51 -6.01
C LEU A 627 28.06 -25.67 -6.97
N GLU A 628 27.16 -25.51 -7.92
CA GLU A 628 26.94 -26.54 -8.93
C GLU A 628 28.07 -26.57 -9.94
N GLU A 629 28.50 -27.77 -10.32
CA GLU A 629 29.55 -27.95 -11.31
C GLU A 629 29.17 -27.31 -12.66
N GLY A 630 30.09 -26.54 -13.23
CA GLY A 630 29.93 -25.92 -14.56
C GLY A 630 29.02 -24.68 -14.61
N PHE A 631 28.44 -24.22 -13.50
CA PHE A 631 27.64 -22.99 -13.48
C PHE A 631 28.53 -21.74 -13.54
N LEU A 632 28.03 -20.67 -14.20
CA LEU A 632 28.75 -19.40 -14.33
C LEU A 632 29.06 -18.73 -12.98
N THR A 633 28.24 -19.01 -11.97
CA THR A 633 28.46 -18.58 -10.58
C THR A 633 29.83 -19.01 -10.05
N ASN A 634 30.36 -20.17 -10.47
CA ASN A 634 31.72 -20.58 -10.12
C ASN A 634 32.78 -19.62 -10.66
N LYS A 635 32.62 -19.16 -11.90
CA LYS A 635 33.57 -18.23 -12.53
C LYS A 635 33.48 -16.86 -11.87
N TRP A 636 32.27 -16.39 -11.59
CA TRP A 636 32.05 -15.10 -10.93
C TRP A 636 32.62 -15.09 -9.52
N ILE A 637 32.27 -16.09 -8.70
CA ILE A 637 32.72 -16.19 -7.31
C ILE A 637 34.23 -16.40 -7.24
N LYS A 638 34.82 -17.24 -8.10
CA LYS A 638 36.28 -17.45 -8.13
C LYS A 638 37.06 -16.20 -8.58
N ARG A 639 36.48 -15.40 -9.49
CA ARG A 639 37.08 -14.15 -9.97
C ARG A 639 36.98 -13.05 -8.92
N ASP A 640 35.81 -12.88 -8.31
CA ASP A 640 35.51 -11.75 -7.44
C ASP A 640 35.92 -12.04 -5.98
N TYR A 641 35.95 -13.32 -5.57
CA TYR A 641 36.26 -13.79 -4.23
C TYR A 641 37.20 -15.02 -4.24
N PRO A 642 38.47 -14.85 -4.65
CA PRO A 642 39.40 -15.98 -4.85
C PRO A 642 39.77 -16.73 -3.56
N LYS A 643 39.49 -16.14 -2.39
CA LYS A 643 39.73 -16.75 -1.07
C LYS A 643 38.60 -17.67 -0.62
N ILE A 644 37.51 -17.79 -1.38
CA ILE A 644 36.42 -18.74 -1.08
C ILE A 644 36.82 -20.13 -1.55
N ASN A 645 36.72 -21.11 -0.65
CA ASN A 645 36.98 -22.50 -1.00
C ASN A 645 35.72 -23.08 -1.66
N ILE A 646 35.77 -23.33 -2.96
CA ILE A 646 34.62 -23.84 -3.71
C ILE A 646 34.64 -25.37 -3.72
N ILE A 647 33.54 -25.99 -3.30
CA ILE A 647 33.25 -27.41 -3.54
C ILE A 647 32.17 -27.51 -4.61
N ASN A 648 32.41 -28.33 -5.63
CA ASN A 648 31.43 -28.56 -6.67
C ASN A 648 30.48 -29.69 -6.29
N ALA A 649 29.18 -29.42 -6.33
CA ALA A 649 28.13 -30.41 -6.25
C ALA A 649 27.60 -30.72 -7.67
N LYS A 650 27.10 -31.95 -7.83
CA LYS A 650 26.55 -32.43 -9.11
C LYS A 650 25.36 -31.61 -9.60
N ASP A 651 24.49 -31.20 -8.69
CA ASP A 651 23.29 -30.41 -8.96
C ASP A 651 22.86 -29.59 -7.72
N THR A 652 21.88 -28.70 -7.91
CA THR A 652 21.37 -27.81 -6.86
C THR A 652 20.80 -28.59 -5.66
N LYS A 653 20.17 -29.75 -5.91
CA LYS A 653 19.62 -30.59 -4.84
C LYS A 653 20.74 -31.14 -3.96
N SER A 654 21.74 -31.75 -4.56
CA SER A 654 22.93 -32.26 -3.86
C SER A 654 23.63 -31.15 -3.08
N ALA A 655 23.73 -29.94 -3.67
CA ALA A 655 24.35 -28.79 -3.00
C ALA A 655 23.60 -28.37 -1.71
N LEU A 656 22.26 -28.33 -1.77
CA LEU A 656 21.43 -27.98 -0.62
C LEU A 656 21.40 -29.10 0.43
N GLU A 657 21.44 -30.37 0.03
CA GLU A 657 21.56 -31.51 0.95
C GLU A 657 22.88 -31.48 1.74
N MET A 658 23.99 -31.10 1.09
CA MET A 658 25.28 -30.90 1.74
C MET A 658 25.22 -29.81 2.81
N VAL A 659 24.58 -28.67 2.51
CA VAL A 659 24.39 -27.57 3.48
C VAL A 659 23.39 -27.93 4.58
N ASN A 660 22.34 -28.69 4.25
CA ASN A 660 21.36 -29.17 5.23
C ASN A 660 21.99 -30.14 6.25
N SER A 661 23.02 -30.87 5.85
CA SER A 661 23.70 -31.88 6.68
C SER A 661 24.97 -31.36 7.38
N ASN A 662 25.55 -30.25 6.91
CA ASN A 662 26.78 -29.69 7.45
C ASN A 662 26.69 -28.17 7.64
N LYS A 663 26.79 -27.74 8.89
CA LYS A 663 26.67 -26.33 9.30
C LYS A 663 27.78 -25.40 8.83
N ASP A 664 28.93 -25.94 8.43
CA ASP A 664 30.10 -25.17 7.97
C ASP A 664 30.09 -24.94 6.46
N LEU A 665 29.15 -25.55 5.73
CA LEU A 665 28.97 -25.36 4.30
C LEU A 665 27.94 -24.27 4.02
N THR A 666 28.19 -23.50 2.96
CA THR A 666 27.27 -22.47 2.47
C THR A 666 26.98 -22.72 1.00
N TYR A 667 25.74 -22.58 0.58
CA TYR A 667 25.34 -22.65 -0.83
C TYR A 667 24.96 -21.26 -1.32
N ILE A 668 25.33 -20.93 -2.56
CA ILE A 668 24.89 -19.70 -3.21
C ILE A 668 24.09 -20.09 -4.44
N GLY A 669 22.82 -19.73 -4.44
CA GLY A 669 21.95 -20.19 -5.51
C GLY A 669 20.59 -19.52 -5.55
N ASN A 670 19.77 -20.05 -6.45
CA ASN A 670 18.49 -19.45 -6.79
C ASN A 670 17.47 -19.64 -5.66
N LEU A 671 16.89 -18.52 -5.20
CA LEU A 671 15.91 -18.52 -4.11
C LEU A 671 14.67 -19.39 -4.39
N GLY A 672 14.16 -19.39 -5.62
CA GLY A 672 12.96 -20.15 -5.99
C GLY A 672 13.19 -21.66 -5.93
N VAL A 673 14.37 -22.13 -6.35
CA VAL A 673 14.76 -23.55 -6.26
C VAL A 673 14.95 -23.96 -4.80
N ALA A 674 15.66 -23.15 -4.03
CA ALA A 674 15.92 -23.43 -2.63
C ALA A 674 14.63 -23.51 -1.80
N ASN A 675 13.69 -22.59 -2.01
CA ASN A 675 12.39 -22.63 -1.34
C ASN A 675 11.55 -23.85 -1.73
N TYR A 676 11.57 -24.23 -3.01
CA TYR A 676 10.84 -25.43 -3.46
C TYR A 676 11.38 -26.70 -2.81
N LEU A 677 12.70 -26.91 -2.86
CA LEU A 677 13.36 -28.09 -2.30
C LEU A 677 13.30 -28.12 -0.77
N ARG A 678 13.38 -26.97 -0.10
CA ARG A 678 13.15 -26.87 1.36
C ARG A 678 11.83 -27.50 1.77
N VAL A 679 10.77 -27.22 0.99
CA VAL A 679 9.41 -27.67 1.27
C VAL A 679 9.16 -29.11 0.81
N HIS A 680 9.55 -29.46 -0.42
CA HIS A 680 9.22 -30.76 -1.02
C HIS A 680 10.17 -31.89 -0.61
N ASP A 681 11.46 -31.58 -0.43
CA ASP A 681 12.49 -32.55 -0.08
C ASP A 681 12.84 -32.53 1.43
N LYS A 682 12.03 -31.83 2.23
CA LYS A 682 12.14 -31.74 3.70
C LYS A 682 13.52 -31.33 4.20
N LEU A 683 14.15 -30.37 3.53
CA LEU A 683 15.42 -29.78 3.97
C LEU A 683 15.13 -28.75 5.09
N GLU A 684 14.88 -29.25 6.31
CA GLU A 684 14.43 -28.43 7.44
C GLU A 684 15.54 -27.58 8.08
N ASN A 685 16.80 -27.87 7.77
CA ASN A 685 17.95 -27.27 8.46
C ASN A 685 18.64 -26.17 7.65
N ILE A 686 18.04 -25.68 6.57
CA ILE A 686 18.59 -24.58 5.76
C ILE A 686 17.82 -23.27 6.01
N LYS A 687 18.54 -22.15 6.02
CA LYS A 687 18.00 -20.78 6.10
C LYS A 687 18.57 -19.90 5.01
N ILE A 688 17.80 -18.89 4.61
CA ILE A 688 18.25 -17.82 3.72
C ILE A 688 18.96 -16.78 4.59
N SER A 689 20.23 -16.52 4.34
CA SER A 689 21.06 -15.65 5.20
C SER A 689 21.18 -14.23 4.67
N ALA A 690 21.54 -14.05 3.40
CA ALA A 690 21.69 -12.73 2.78
C ALA A 690 21.61 -12.80 1.25
N PRO A 691 21.31 -11.69 0.55
CA PRO A 691 21.52 -11.59 -0.89
C PRO A 691 22.99 -11.78 -1.24
N SER A 692 23.27 -12.46 -2.36
CA SER A 692 24.65 -12.64 -2.84
C SER A 692 25.24 -11.37 -3.47
N GLY A 693 24.43 -10.34 -3.76
CA GLY A 693 24.85 -9.12 -4.44
C GLY A 693 25.04 -9.25 -5.95
N TYR A 694 24.87 -10.45 -6.52
CA TYR A 694 24.94 -10.70 -7.98
C TYR A 694 23.63 -10.38 -8.74
N GLY A 695 22.62 -9.86 -8.04
CA GLY A 695 21.31 -9.51 -8.63
C GLY A 695 20.45 -10.73 -8.96
N ASP A 696 19.47 -10.49 -9.83
CA ASP A 696 18.51 -11.50 -10.25
C ASP A 696 19.00 -12.32 -11.45
N VAL A 697 18.71 -13.62 -11.42
CA VAL A 697 18.92 -14.50 -12.57
C VAL A 697 17.65 -14.46 -13.42
N ASN A 698 17.76 -13.82 -14.57
CA ASN A 698 16.69 -13.73 -15.55
C ASN A 698 16.71 -14.96 -16.48
N PHE A 699 15.59 -15.66 -16.55
CA PHE A 699 15.36 -16.74 -17.49
C PHE A 699 14.53 -16.24 -18.66
N SER A 700 15.05 -16.44 -19.86
CA SER A 700 14.46 -15.96 -21.10
C SER A 700 14.01 -17.15 -21.95
N PHE A 701 12.97 -16.95 -22.77
CA PHE A 701 12.66 -17.89 -23.84
C PHE A 701 13.82 -17.95 -24.84
N ILE A 702 14.07 -19.14 -25.37
CA ILE A 702 15.15 -19.39 -26.33
C ILE A 702 14.60 -20.10 -27.56
N ALA A 703 15.12 -19.70 -28.71
CA ALA A 703 14.88 -20.33 -30.00
C ALA A 703 16.19 -20.41 -30.78
N PRO A 704 16.29 -21.34 -31.76
CA PRO A 704 17.39 -21.34 -32.72
C PRO A 704 17.56 -19.98 -33.39
N LYS A 705 18.79 -19.65 -33.80
CA LYS A 705 19.07 -18.36 -34.45
C LYS A 705 18.23 -18.15 -35.71
N GLU A 706 17.95 -19.23 -36.43
CA GLU A 706 17.14 -19.22 -37.66
C GLU A 706 15.64 -19.03 -37.39
N TRP A 707 15.19 -19.19 -36.14
CA TRP A 707 13.77 -19.10 -35.74
C TRP A 707 13.50 -17.94 -34.76
N PRO A 708 13.85 -16.69 -35.09
CA PRO A 708 13.53 -15.54 -34.23
C PRO A 708 12.01 -15.37 -34.04
N GLU A 709 11.21 -15.84 -34.99
CA GLU A 709 9.75 -15.86 -34.90
C GLU A 709 9.26 -16.69 -33.71
N LEU A 710 9.90 -17.82 -33.39
CA LEU A 710 9.51 -18.66 -32.25
C LEU A 710 9.73 -17.92 -30.91
N ALA A 711 10.88 -17.25 -30.74
CA ALA A 711 11.16 -16.44 -29.57
C ALA A 711 10.18 -15.27 -29.42
N SER A 712 9.83 -14.62 -30.54
CA SER A 712 8.81 -13.56 -30.59
C SER A 712 7.41 -14.09 -30.23
N LEU A 713 7.01 -15.24 -30.79
CA LEU A 713 5.73 -15.89 -30.51
C LEU A 713 5.61 -16.28 -29.05
N LEU A 714 6.61 -16.95 -28.46
CA LEU A 714 6.61 -17.28 -27.03
C LEU A 714 6.49 -16.03 -26.15
N SER A 715 7.17 -14.94 -26.53
CA SER A 715 7.10 -13.66 -25.81
C SER A 715 5.73 -13.00 -25.91
N LYS A 716 5.12 -12.99 -27.10
CA LYS A 716 3.76 -12.45 -27.32
C LYS A 716 2.71 -13.30 -26.61
N GLY A 717 2.83 -14.62 -26.68
CA GLY A 717 1.99 -15.58 -25.96
C GLY A 717 2.04 -15.38 -24.46
N PHE A 718 3.24 -15.27 -23.89
CA PHE A 718 3.42 -15.05 -22.46
C PHE A 718 2.75 -13.75 -22.00
N LYS A 719 2.95 -12.66 -22.75
CA LYS A 719 2.32 -11.37 -22.48
C LYS A 719 0.79 -11.37 -22.58
N GLN A 720 0.19 -12.38 -23.22
CA GLN A 720 -1.27 -12.57 -23.33
C GLN A 720 -1.85 -13.48 -22.24
N ILE A 721 -1.03 -14.06 -21.38
CA ILE A 721 -1.50 -14.81 -20.22
C ILE A 721 -2.13 -13.81 -19.24
N ALA A 722 -3.37 -14.06 -18.82
CA ALA A 722 -4.05 -13.13 -17.92
C ALA A 722 -3.33 -13.08 -16.56
N PRO A 723 -3.36 -11.96 -15.82
CA PRO A 723 -2.74 -11.89 -14.47
C PRO A 723 -3.23 -13.01 -13.53
N THR A 724 -4.52 -13.36 -13.60
CA THR A 724 -5.10 -14.47 -12.84
C THR A 724 -4.56 -15.84 -13.29
N GLU A 725 -4.21 -16.02 -14.57
CA GLU A 725 -3.57 -17.22 -15.09
C GLU A 725 -2.09 -17.29 -14.66
N HIS A 726 -1.37 -16.16 -14.66
CA HIS A 726 -0.01 -16.10 -14.09
C HIS A 726 0.01 -16.52 -12.62
N ILE A 727 -0.91 -15.99 -11.82
CA ILE A 727 -1.04 -16.34 -10.39
C ILE A 727 -1.36 -17.83 -10.23
N LYS A 728 -2.28 -18.39 -11.03
CA LYS A 728 -2.60 -19.83 -10.98
C LYS A 728 -1.39 -20.71 -11.30
N ILE A 729 -0.64 -20.37 -12.35
CA ILE A 729 0.56 -21.11 -12.76
C ILE A 729 1.63 -21.04 -11.66
N GLN A 730 1.88 -19.86 -11.07
CA GLN A 730 2.85 -19.71 -9.97
C GLN A 730 2.40 -20.45 -8.70
N GLN A 731 1.14 -20.29 -8.30
CA GLN A 731 0.59 -20.96 -7.11
C GLN A 731 0.67 -22.48 -7.21
N LYS A 732 0.46 -23.06 -8.40
CA LYS A 732 0.58 -24.50 -8.63
C LYS A 732 1.96 -25.07 -8.26
N TRP A 733 3.04 -24.31 -8.46
CA TRP A 733 4.41 -24.77 -8.22
C TRP A 733 5.00 -24.31 -6.88
N PHE A 734 4.48 -23.25 -6.28
CA PHE A 734 4.99 -22.69 -5.01
C PHE A 734 4.08 -22.87 -3.79
N SER A 735 2.84 -23.39 -3.95
CA SER A 735 1.94 -23.66 -2.81
C SER A 735 2.09 -25.09 -2.28
N ILE A 736 2.13 -25.24 -0.96
CA ILE A 736 2.06 -26.53 -0.27
C ILE A 736 0.68 -27.17 -0.52
N GLN A 737 0.63 -28.26 -1.28
CA GLN A 737 -0.47 -29.23 -1.20
C GLN A 737 0.11 -30.59 -0.81
N GLU A 738 0.33 -30.80 0.49
CA GLU A 738 0.24 -32.16 1.03
C GLU A 738 -1.25 -32.48 1.21
N VAL A 739 -1.84 -33.17 0.23
CA VAL A 739 -3.11 -33.86 0.47
C VAL A 739 -2.79 -35.11 1.28
N ARG A 740 -2.86 -35.03 2.61
CA ARG A 740 -2.98 -36.23 3.45
C ARG A 740 -4.37 -36.81 3.22
N ASN A 741 -4.48 -37.85 2.41
CA ASN A 741 -5.67 -38.70 2.40
C ASN A 741 -5.80 -39.35 3.79
N THR A 742 -6.69 -38.80 4.60
CA THR A 742 -7.01 -39.35 5.92
C THR A 742 -8.15 -40.35 5.76
N ASP A 743 -7.99 -41.56 6.28
CA ASP A 743 -9.01 -42.62 6.22
C ASP A 743 -10.15 -42.32 7.21
N TYR A 744 -11.36 -42.10 6.69
CA TYR A 744 -12.55 -41.71 7.47
C TYR A 744 -13.35 -42.91 8.02
N SER A 745 -12.89 -44.15 7.81
CA SER A 745 -13.61 -45.37 8.23
C SER A 745 -13.94 -45.41 9.73
N LEU A 746 -13.02 -44.94 10.59
CA LEU A 746 -13.15 -45.04 12.05
C LEU A 746 -14.18 -44.03 12.60
N ILE A 747 -14.23 -42.82 12.03
CA ILE A 747 -15.14 -41.74 12.45
C ILE A 747 -16.59 -42.12 12.18
N PHE A 748 -16.85 -42.82 11.07
CA PHE A 748 -18.20 -43.25 10.73
C PHE A 748 -18.71 -44.33 11.71
N LYS A 749 -17.84 -45.27 12.13
CA LYS A 749 -18.18 -46.31 13.12
C LYS A 749 -18.46 -45.71 14.51
N THR A 750 -17.69 -44.73 14.95
CA THR A 750 -17.91 -44.09 16.27
C THR A 750 -19.16 -43.21 16.29
N SER A 751 -19.50 -42.56 15.17
CA SER A 751 -20.68 -41.69 15.08
C SER A 751 -21.99 -42.46 15.22
N ILE A 752 -22.07 -43.71 14.73
CA ILE A 752 -23.25 -44.58 14.87
C ILE A 752 -23.51 -44.96 16.34
N ILE A 753 -22.45 -45.25 17.10
CA ILE A 753 -22.57 -45.60 18.52
C ILE A 753 -23.06 -44.38 19.31
N LEU A 754 -22.53 -43.19 19.03
CA LEU A 754 -22.95 -41.95 19.68
C LEU A 754 -24.44 -41.66 19.44
N PHE A 755 -24.92 -41.92 18.23
CA PHE A 755 -26.32 -41.72 17.87
C PHE A 755 -27.27 -42.65 18.65
N LEU A 756 -26.89 -43.91 18.87
CA LEU A 756 -27.68 -44.85 19.68
C LEU A 756 -27.75 -44.44 21.16
N ILE A 757 -26.67 -43.89 21.70
CA ILE A 757 -26.64 -43.38 23.09
C ILE A 757 -27.60 -42.18 23.24
N ILE A 758 -27.64 -41.28 22.27
CA ILE A 758 -28.55 -40.11 22.30
C ILE A 758 -30.02 -40.57 22.31
N ILE A 759 -30.37 -41.58 21.50
CA ILE A 759 -31.74 -42.13 21.48
C ILE A 759 -32.13 -42.70 22.85
N TRP A 760 -31.21 -43.41 23.52
CA TRP A 760 -31.46 -43.97 24.85
C TRP A 760 -31.68 -42.87 25.91
N ILE A 761 -30.88 -41.80 25.87
CA ILE A 761 -31.03 -40.65 26.78
C ILE A 761 -32.40 -39.98 26.60
N LEU A 762 -32.84 -39.79 25.35
CA LEU A 762 -34.14 -39.18 25.07
C LEU A 762 -35.31 -40.03 25.57
N TRP A 763 -35.21 -41.35 25.47
CA TRP A 763 -36.21 -42.26 26.03
C TRP A 763 -36.25 -42.22 27.56
N TRP A 764 -35.09 -42.21 28.22
CA TRP A 764 -34.98 -42.14 29.69
C TRP A 764 -35.58 -40.84 30.26
N ASN A 765 -35.30 -39.70 29.61
CA ASN A 765 -35.83 -38.40 30.02
C ASN A 765 -37.37 -38.35 29.97
N ARG A 766 -37.99 -39.01 29.00
CA ARG A 766 -39.46 -39.09 28.92
C ARG A 766 -40.07 -39.91 30.05
N LYS A 767 -39.40 -40.98 30.50
CA LYS A 767 -39.85 -41.79 31.64
C LYS A 767 -39.85 -40.97 32.94
N LEU A 768 -38.77 -40.21 33.18
CA LEU A 768 -38.57 -39.41 34.39
C LEU A 768 -39.61 -38.30 34.59
N SER A 769 -40.06 -37.66 33.50
CA SER A 769 -41.07 -36.60 33.57
C SER A 769 -42.41 -37.10 34.12
N LYS A 770 -42.74 -38.39 33.93
CA LYS A 770 -44.02 -38.97 34.32
C LYS A 770 -44.12 -39.29 35.82
N GLU A 771 -42.98 -39.47 36.50
CA GLU A 771 -42.93 -39.66 37.97
C GLU A 771 -43.04 -38.34 38.73
N LYS A 772 -42.55 -37.24 38.13
CA LYS A 772 -42.46 -35.93 38.79
C LYS A 772 -43.83 -35.34 39.14
N ASP A 773 -44.85 -35.61 38.34
CA ASP A 773 -46.20 -35.05 38.53
C ASP A 773 -46.95 -35.63 39.75
N LYS A 774 -46.67 -36.87 40.16
CA LYS A 774 -47.30 -37.49 41.33
C LYS A 774 -46.86 -36.84 42.66
N THR A 775 -45.65 -36.30 42.70
CA THR A 775 -45.02 -35.73 43.91
C THR A 775 -45.53 -34.32 44.24
N LYS A 776 -46.15 -33.63 43.27
CA LYS A 776 -46.53 -32.20 43.40
C LYS A 776 -47.80 -31.98 44.21
N THR A 777 -48.67 -32.98 44.29
CA THR A 777 -49.99 -32.87 44.95
C THR A 777 -49.88 -32.98 46.48
N ALA A 778 -48.93 -33.78 46.99
CA ALA A 778 -48.70 -33.97 48.43
C ALA A 778 -48.07 -32.74 49.13
N LEU A 779 -47.46 -31.83 48.37
CA LEU A 779 -46.70 -30.68 48.89
C LEU A 779 -47.57 -29.49 49.34
N LYS A 780 -48.85 -29.43 48.92
CA LYS A 780 -49.74 -28.29 49.20
C LYS A 780 -50.37 -28.31 50.60
N GLU A 781 -50.54 -29.48 51.22
CA GLU A 781 -51.18 -29.60 52.54
C GLU A 781 -50.24 -29.26 53.69
N LEU A 782 -48.93 -29.44 53.50
CA LEU A 782 -47.88 -29.17 54.50
C LEU A 782 -47.64 -27.67 54.75
N GLN A 783 -47.99 -26.80 53.78
CA GLN A 783 -47.66 -25.36 53.82
C GLN A 783 -48.52 -24.53 54.79
N LYS A 784 -49.72 -24.99 55.13
CA LYS A 784 -50.66 -24.20 55.96
C LYS A 784 -50.34 -24.22 57.46
N ALA A 785 -49.69 -25.27 57.95
CA ALA A 785 -49.36 -25.43 59.37
C ALA A 785 -48.09 -24.68 59.80
N LYS A 786 -47.25 -24.24 58.85
CA LYS A 786 -45.90 -23.71 59.12
C LYS A 786 -45.87 -22.20 59.46
N GLY A 787 -46.84 -21.42 58.99
CA GLY A 787 -46.78 -19.95 59.03
C GLY A 787 -46.89 -19.30 60.43
N LEU A 788 -47.56 -19.95 61.38
CA LEU A 788 -47.82 -19.36 62.71
C LEU A 788 -46.67 -19.51 63.71
N LEU A 789 -45.67 -20.35 63.42
CA LEU A 789 -44.50 -20.56 64.29
C LEU A 789 -43.29 -19.68 63.87
N GLU A 790 -43.31 -19.12 62.65
CA GLU A 790 -42.16 -18.47 62.00
C GLU A 790 -41.97 -16.98 62.36
N GLU A 791 -42.94 -16.33 62.99
CA GLU A 791 -42.89 -14.87 63.25
C GLU A 791 -42.03 -14.52 64.48
N LYS A 792 -42.15 -15.29 65.56
CA LYS A 792 -41.41 -15.06 66.82
C LYS A 792 -39.93 -15.47 66.78
N ASN A 793 -39.55 -16.46 65.96
CA ASN A 793 -38.15 -16.88 65.79
C ASN A 793 -37.36 -15.98 64.83
N LYS A 794 -38.03 -15.17 64.01
CA LYS A 794 -37.38 -14.31 63.01
C LYS A 794 -36.60 -13.14 63.64
N GLU A 795 -37.09 -12.52 64.69
CA GLU A 795 -36.52 -11.26 65.19
C GLU A 795 -35.13 -11.42 65.83
N VAL A 796 -34.93 -12.49 66.61
CA VAL A 796 -33.63 -12.83 67.22
C VAL A 796 -32.65 -13.37 66.17
N LEU A 797 -33.14 -14.19 65.24
CA LEU A 797 -32.35 -14.74 64.15
C LEU A 797 -31.88 -13.66 63.18
N ILE A 798 -32.70 -12.64 62.89
CA ILE A 798 -32.36 -11.52 61.98
C ILE A 798 -31.15 -10.73 62.51
N SER A 799 -31.04 -10.51 63.82
CA SER A 799 -29.91 -9.75 64.39
C SER A 799 -28.60 -10.55 64.40
N GLN A 800 -28.65 -11.85 64.68
CA GLN A 800 -27.48 -12.73 64.60
C GLN A 800 -27.05 -12.97 63.14
N GLN A 801 -28.00 -13.25 62.25
CA GLN A 801 -27.75 -13.41 60.81
C GLN A 801 -27.20 -12.13 60.18
N PHE A 802 -27.61 -10.95 60.62
CA PHE A 802 -27.09 -9.69 60.09
C PHE A 802 -25.59 -9.53 60.40
N LEU A 803 -25.15 -9.80 61.63
CA LEU A 803 -23.73 -9.69 62.00
C LEU A 803 -22.87 -10.77 61.33
N GLU A 804 -23.36 -12.02 61.24
CA GLU A 804 -22.70 -13.07 60.47
C GLU A 804 -22.63 -12.73 58.98
N SER A 805 -23.70 -12.20 58.40
CA SER A 805 -23.73 -11.76 57.00
C SER A 805 -22.75 -10.62 56.75
N VAL A 806 -22.64 -9.63 57.65
CA VAL A 806 -21.67 -8.53 57.49
C VAL A 806 -20.22 -9.03 57.50
N LEU A 807 -19.90 -10.03 58.34
CA LEU A 807 -18.58 -10.65 58.37
C LEU A 807 -18.32 -11.52 57.12
N ASP A 808 -19.32 -12.27 56.67
CA ASP A 808 -19.22 -13.20 55.52
C ASP A 808 -19.25 -12.49 54.15
N GLU A 809 -19.94 -11.35 54.04
CA GLU A 809 -19.92 -10.49 52.84
C GLU A 809 -18.60 -9.72 52.71
N SER A 810 -17.74 -9.71 53.74
CA SER A 810 -16.40 -9.16 53.60
C SER A 810 -15.57 -10.03 52.66
N PRO A 811 -14.97 -9.46 51.60
CA PRO A 811 -14.14 -10.22 50.67
C PRO A 811 -12.81 -10.67 51.27
N ASN A 812 -12.42 -10.11 52.42
CA ASN A 812 -11.15 -10.38 53.09
C ASN A 812 -11.32 -11.45 54.18
N PRO A 813 -10.38 -12.41 54.32
CA PRO A 813 -10.35 -13.28 55.48
C PRO A 813 -10.24 -12.47 56.79
N ILE A 814 -11.23 -12.63 57.65
CA ILE A 814 -11.27 -12.06 59.00
C ILE A 814 -11.24 -13.23 59.99
N ILE A 815 -10.24 -13.22 60.87
CA ILE A 815 -9.96 -14.32 61.78
C ILE A 815 -9.72 -13.78 63.19
N ILE A 816 -10.23 -14.48 64.20
CA ILE A 816 -9.80 -14.30 65.59
C ILE A 816 -9.11 -15.57 66.05
N LYS A 817 -7.91 -15.45 66.63
CA LYS A 817 -7.15 -16.57 67.19
C LYS A 817 -6.87 -16.39 68.68
N ASP A 818 -6.75 -17.50 69.39
CA ASP A 818 -6.31 -17.54 70.80
C ASP A 818 -4.78 -17.62 70.94
N HIS A 819 -4.29 -17.56 72.18
CA HIS A 819 -2.86 -17.67 72.52
C HIS A 819 -2.22 -19.01 72.10
N ASN A 820 -3.01 -20.02 71.78
CA ASN A 820 -2.56 -21.33 71.30
C ASN A 820 -2.63 -21.44 69.76
N ASN A 821 -2.82 -20.32 69.06
CA ASN A 821 -2.99 -20.23 67.60
C ASN A 821 -4.23 -20.97 67.06
N LYS A 822 -5.26 -21.18 67.88
CA LYS A 822 -6.51 -21.82 67.44
C LYS A 822 -7.53 -20.80 66.97
N PHE A 823 -8.28 -21.14 65.93
CA PHE A 823 -9.36 -20.32 65.37
C PHE A 823 -10.53 -20.23 66.36
N VAL A 824 -10.87 -19.02 66.79
CA VAL A 824 -12.01 -18.71 67.68
C VAL A 824 -13.19 -18.16 66.87
N LEU A 825 -12.91 -17.38 65.82
CA LEU A 825 -13.91 -16.88 64.88
C LEU A 825 -13.29 -16.80 63.48
N VAL A 826 -14.06 -17.15 62.46
CA VAL A 826 -13.67 -17.06 61.05
C VAL A 826 -14.87 -16.61 60.22
N ASN A 827 -14.64 -15.89 59.13
CA ASN A 827 -15.67 -15.60 58.13
C ASN A 827 -15.60 -16.54 56.92
N GLU A 828 -16.62 -16.48 56.07
CA GLU A 828 -16.78 -17.33 54.89
C GLU A 828 -15.61 -17.21 53.90
N ALA A 829 -14.97 -16.04 53.83
CA ALA A 829 -13.80 -15.81 52.98
C ALA A 829 -12.63 -16.74 53.34
N LEU A 830 -12.36 -16.99 54.63
CA LEU A 830 -11.33 -17.94 55.06
C LEU A 830 -11.73 -19.40 54.78
N ALA A 831 -13.00 -19.76 55.03
CA ALA A 831 -13.50 -21.11 54.79
C ALA A 831 -13.35 -21.52 53.32
N LYS A 832 -13.68 -20.61 52.40
CA LYS A 832 -13.47 -20.79 50.96
C LYS A 832 -11.98 -20.93 50.61
N LEU A 833 -11.11 -20.10 51.19
CA LEU A 833 -9.67 -20.15 50.94
C LEU A 833 -9.07 -21.50 51.34
N TYR A 834 -9.50 -22.04 52.49
CA TYR A 834 -9.04 -23.34 53.01
C TYR A 834 -9.87 -24.52 52.48
N ASN A 835 -10.80 -24.27 51.56
CA ASN A 835 -11.70 -25.26 50.97
C ASN A 835 -12.37 -26.17 52.01
N THR A 836 -12.87 -25.55 53.07
CA THR A 836 -13.53 -26.21 54.21
C THR A 836 -14.74 -25.38 54.64
N THR A 837 -15.37 -25.71 55.77
CA THR A 837 -16.47 -24.92 56.35
C THR A 837 -16.00 -24.19 57.60
N LYS A 838 -16.70 -23.11 57.96
CA LYS A 838 -16.40 -22.32 59.17
C LYS A 838 -16.38 -23.20 60.42
N GLU A 839 -17.35 -24.10 60.54
CA GLU A 839 -17.49 -25.01 61.70
C GLU A 839 -16.29 -25.94 61.83
N ASN A 840 -15.74 -26.39 60.70
CA ASN A 840 -14.58 -27.27 60.69
C ASN A 840 -13.28 -26.58 61.06
N LEU A 841 -13.20 -25.24 60.91
CA LEU A 841 -12.04 -24.42 61.24
C LEU A 841 -11.94 -24.12 62.74
N ILE A 842 -13.06 -23.85 63.41
CA ILE A 842 -13.07 -23.45 64.83
C ILE A 842 -12.38 -24.50 65.70
N GLY A 843 -11.51 -24.03 66.61
CA GLY A 843 -10.75 -24.85 67.56
C GLY A 843 -9.52 -25.56 66.99
N LYS A 844 -9.27 -25.44 65.69
CA LYS A 844 -8.06 -25.95 65.01
C LYS A 844 -7.08 -24.83 64.71
N ASP A 845 -5.88 -25.19 64.24
CA ASP A 845 -4.87 -24.24 63.77
C ASP A 845 -4.62 -24.39 62.26
N ASP A 846 -3.80 -23.49 61.69
CA ASP A 846 -3.50 -23.49 60.24
C ASP A 846 -2.86 -24.81 59.76
N SER A 847 -2.15 -25.52 60.64
CA SER A 847 -1.48 -26.80 60.30
C SER A 847 -2.43 -27.97 60.08
N SER A 848 -3.71 -27.79 60.42
CA SER A 848 -4.75 -28.80 60.16
C SER A 848 -5.26 -28.76 58.71
N PHE A 849 -4.92 -27.71 57.94
CA PHE A 849 -5.46 -27.47 56.60
C PHE A 849 -4.38 -27.20 55.54
N ILE A 850 -3.18 -26.84 55.97
CA ILE A 850 -2.07 -26.54 55.07
C ILE A 850 -0.97 -27.58 55.30
N ASP A 851 -0.63 -28.32 54.24
CA ASP A 851 0.40 -29.37 54.27
C ASP A 851 1.85 -28.83 54.30
N ASP A 852 2.04 -27.54 54.06
CA ASP A 852 3.34 -26.86 54.10
C ASP A 852 3.78 -26.57 55.54
N LYS A 853 4.73 -27.37 56.03
CA LYS A 853 5.26 -27.27 57.40
C LYS A 853 6.09 -26.00 57.65
N GLU A 854 6.74 -25.42 56.63
CA GLU A 854 7.49 -24.17 56.80
C GLU A 854 6.53 -23.00 56.97
N MET A 855 5.50 -22.93 56.13
CA MET A 855 4.50 -21.86 56.17
C MET A 855 3.66 -21.89 57.46
N THR A 856 3.27 -23.08 57.92
CA THR A 856 2.49 -23.23 59.16
C THR A 856 3.30 -22.92 60.41
N ASN A 857 4.61 -23.21 60.43
CA ASN A 857 5.51 -22.79 61.49
C ASN A 857 5.71 -21.27 61.51
N PHE A 858 5.85 -20.65 60.33
CA PHE A 858 5.91 -19.19 60.21
C PHE A 858 4.68 -18.51 60.82
N TYR A 859 3.46 -19.02 60.54
CA TYR A 859 2.24 -18.48 61.15
C TYR A 859 2.21 -18.62 62.68
N LYS A 860 2.65 -19.76 63.21
CA LYS A 860 2.73 -20.00 64.67
C LYS A 860 3.72 -19.07 65.36
N GLU A 861 4.92 -18.91 64.81
CA GLU A 861 5.94 -18.01 65.36
C GLU A 861 5.50 -16.54 65.30
N ASN A 862 4.86 -16.13 64.20
CA ASN A 862 4.35 -14.78 64.05
C ASN A 862 3.26 -14.43 65.07
N VAL A 863 2.31 -15.36 65.30
CA VAL A 863 1.25 -15.19 66.32
C VAL A 863 1.85 -15.11 67.72
N LYS A 864 2.83 -15.96 68.05
CA LYS A 864 3.54 -15.90 69.34
C LYS A 864 4.26 -14.56 69.54
N ASN A 865 5.00 -14.09 68.54
CA ASN A 865 5.70 -12.80 68.60
C ASN A 865 4.76 -11.60 68.80
N ILE A 866 3.53 -11.65 68.27
CA ILE A 866 2.54 -10.58 68.44
C ILE A 866 1.96 -10.57 69.84
N PHE A 867 1.69 -11.74 70.43
CA PHE A 867 1.30 -11.84 71.84
C PHE A 867 2.41 -11.35 72.77
N ASP A 868 3.66 -11.78 72.54
CA ASP A 868 4.82 -11.43 73.36
C ASP A 868 5.15 -9.93 73.27
N SER A 869 5.01 -9.32 72.08
CA SER A 869 5.27 -7.89 71.88
C SER A 869 4.11 -6.97 72.26
N GLY A 870 2.87 -7.48 72.29
CA GLY A 870 1.65 -6.74 72.60
C GLY A 870 1.29 -5.61 71.63
N LYS A 871 1.96 -5.54 70.46
CA LYS A 871 1.80 -4.46 69.46
C LYS A 871 1.21 -4.99 68.16
N SER A 872 0.41 -4.16 67.48
CA SER A 872 -0.10 -4.48 66.13
C SER A 872 1.05 -4.58 65.12
N GLN A 873 0.97 -5.55 64.21
CA GLN A 873 1.96 -5.75 63.14
C GLN A 873 1.28 -5.92 61.77
N ILE A 874 1.99 -5.49 60.72
CA ILE A 874 1.62 -5.72 59.32
C ILE A 874 2.59 -6.76 58.77
N VAL A 875 2.07 -7.84 58.19
CA VAL A 875 2.84 -8.98 57.70
C VAL A 875 2.42 -9.28 56.27
N TYR A 876 3.40 -9.45 55.38
CA TYR A 876 3.15 -9.92 54.01
C TYR A 876 3.38 -11.42 53.98
N GLU A 877 2.35 -12.18 53.59
CA GLU A 877 2.36 -13.63 53.62
C GLU A 877 1.74 -14.21 52.36
N ASP A 878 2.28 -15.33 51.88
CA ASP A 878 1.77 -16.04 50.72
C ASP A 878 0.92 -17.21 51.21
N SER A 879 -0.23 -17.44 50.58
CA SER A 879 -1.12 -18.55 50.92
C SER A 879 -1.64 -19.21 49.66
N LYS A 880 -1.63 -20.53 49.64
CA LYS A 880 -2.08 -21.32 48.50
C LYS A 880 -3.58 -21.59 48.61
N ASP A 881 -4.33 -21.19 47.60
CA ASP A 881 -5.73 -21.55 47.44
C ASP A 881 -5.84 -23.07 47.21
N LEU A 882 -6.45 -23.79 48.15
CA LEU A 882 -6.49 -25.26 48.12
C LEU A 882 -7.42 -25.82 47.05
N LYS A 883 -8.33 -25.00 46.49
CA LYS A 883 -9.25 -25.41 45.44
C LYS A 883 -8.63 -25.25 44.05
N THR A 884 -7.93 -24.13 43.81
CA THR A 884 -7.36 -23.81 42.49
C THR A 884 -5.88 -24.15 42.38
N GLY A 885 -5.19 -24.30 43.52
CA GLY A 885 -3.74 -24.48 43.60
C GLY A 885 -2.93 -23.19 43.39
N GLU A 886 -3.59 -22.05 43.23
CA GLU A 886 -2.96 -20.75 42.98
C GLU A 886 -2.32 -20.17 44.25
N ILE A 887 -1.13 -19.58 44.12
CA ILE A 887 -0.48 -18.84 45.22
C ILE A 887 -1.08 -17.43 45.23
N ARG A 888 -1.68 -17.05 46.36
CA ARG A 888 -2.20 -15.71 46.63
C ARG A 888 -1.30 -14.97 47.61
N ASN A 889 -1.13 -13.67 47.41
CA ASN A 889 -0.32 -12.81 48.26
C ASN A 889 -1.24 -11.98 49.16
N PHE A 890 -1.05 -12.05 50.47
CA PHE A 890 -1.83 -11.31 51.46
C PHE A 890 -0.99 -10.28 52.20
N MET A 891 -1.59 -9.12 52.47
CA MET A 891 -1.11 -8.16 53.46
C MET A 891 -2.01 -8.26 54.68
N SER A 892 -1.49 -8.86 55.75
CA SER A 892 -2.24 -9.17 56.96
C SER A 892 -1.94 -8.19 58.09
N ILE A 893 -2.99 -7.57 58.62
CA ILE A 893 -2.93 -6.73 59.82
C ILE A 893 -3.32 -7.61 61.01
N LYS A 894 -2.43 -7.73 61.98
CA LYS A 894 -2.62 -8.57 63.17
C LYS A 894 -2.58 -7.71 64.42
N LYS A 895 -3.68 -7.70 65.19
CA LYS A 895 -3.87 -6.83 66.37
C LYS A 895 -4.29 -7.64 67.60
N PRO A 896 -3.52 -7.60 68.69
CA PRO A 896 -3.90 -8.25 69.95
C PRO A 896 -4.99 -7.45 70.69
N PHE A 897 -5.92 -8.14 71.34
CA PHE A 897 -6.95 -7.58 72.22
C PHE A 897 -7.36 -8.59 73.32
N LYS A 898 -8.21 -8.18 74.27
CA LYS A 898 -8.77 -9.07 75.30
C LYS A 898 -10.29 -9.19 75.17
N ASP A 899 -10.84 -10.37 75.37
CA ASP A 899 -12.29 -10.58 75.43
C ASP A 899 -12.89 -10.11 76.77
N THR A 900 -14.22 -10.22 76.92
CA THR A 900 -14.95 -9.84 78.14
C THR A 900 -14.57 -10.68 79.36
N ASN A 901 -13.93 -11.84 79.16
CA ASN A 901 -13.47 -12.74 80.20
C ASN A 901 -11.97 -12.56 80.52
N GLY A 902 -11.31 -11.59 79.85
CA GLY A 902 -9.89 -11.27 80.05
C GLY A 902 -8.90 -12.11 79.25
N ASN A 903 -9.37 -13.01 78.39
CA ASN A 903 -8.51 -13.87 77.55
C ASN A 903 -7.85 -13.05 76.44
N GLN A 904 -6.56 -13.28 76.18
CA GLN A 904 -5.85 -12.63 75.08
C GLN A 904 -6.19 -13.30 73.74
N LEU A 905 -6.59 -12.48 72.77
CA LEU A 905 -6.95 -12.87 71.41
C LEU A 905 -6.21 -11.99 70.40
N ILE A 906 -6.05 -12.47 69.16
CA ILE A 906 -5.56 -11.66 68.03
C ILE A 906 -6.62 -11.62 66.94
N LEU A 907 -6.95 -10.40 66.49
CA LEU A 907 -7.70 -10.15 65.27
C LEU A 907 -6.72 -10.10 64.09
N VAL A 908 -6.97 -10.91 63.07
CA VAL A 908 -6.25 -10.91 61.80
C VAL A 908 -7.21 -10.52 60.68
N ILE A 909 -6.83 -9.51 59.91
CA ILE A 909 -7.52 -9.14 58.67
C ILE A 909 -6.48 -9.27 57.55
N ALA A 910 -6.69 -10.23 56.65
CA ALA A 910 -5.80 -10.48 55.52
C ALA A 910 -6.37 -9.85 54.25
N ASN A 911 -5.68 -8.87 53.67
CA ASN A 911 -6.09 -8.24 52.41
C ASN A 911 -5.37 -8.92 51.23
N ASP A 912 -6.12 -9.46 50.27
CA ASP A 912 -5.54 -10.08 49.08
C ASP A 912 -4.96 -8.98 48.16
N ILE A 913 -3.64 -8.99 47.99
CA ILE A 913 -2.89 -8.05 47.13
C ILE A 913 -2.35 -8.74 45.87
N THR A 914 -2.82 -9.95 45.56
CA THR A 914 -2.32 -10.76 44.43
C THR A 914 -2.50 -10.01 43.11
N GLU A 915 -3.66 -9.40 42.88
CA GLU A 915 -3.94 -8.64 41.67
C GLU A 915 -3.08 -7.35 41.59
N ILE A 916 -2.84 -6.68 42.72
CA ILE A 916 -1.98 -5.50 42.81
C ILE A 916 -0.53 -5.87 42.43
N LYS A 917 0.01 -6.97 42.97
CA LYS A 917 1.35 -7.47 42.62
C LYS A 917 1.45 -7.91 41.16
N LYS A 918 0.41 -8.55 40.61
CA LYS A 918 0.35 -8.91 39.17
C LYS A 918 0.35 -7.65 38.29
N LEU A 919 -0.44 -6.64 38.64
CA LEU A 919 -0.48 -5.37 37.92
C LEU A 919 0.85 -4.59 38.01
N GLU A 920 1.55 -4.63 39.15
CA GLU A 920 2.89 -4.05 39.29
C GLU A 920 3.93 -4.78 38.42
N ALA A 921 3.89 -6.11 38.39
CA ALA A 921 4.76 -6.92 37.53
C ALA A 921 4.45 -6.69 36.04
N GLU A 922 3.18 -6.57 35.65
CA GLU A 922 2.78 -6.20 34.30
C GLU A 922 3.22 -4.78 33.94
N LYS A 923 3.11 -3.82 34.85
CA LYS A 923 3.61 -2.46 34.66
C LYS A 923 5.12 -2.45 34.43
N LEU A 924 5.89 -3.22 35.22
CA LEU A 924 7.34 -3.35 35.05
C LEU A 924 7.69 -3.97 33.69
N LYS A 925 6.98 -5.02 33.29
CA LYS A 925 7.15 -5.69 31.99
C LYS A 925 6.78 -4.77 30.81
N ASN A 926 5.73 -3.96 30.96
CA ASN A 926 5.35 -2.96 29.97
C ASN A 926 6.41 -1.85 29.88
N GLN A 927 7.00 -1.42 31.00
CA GLN A 927 8.12 -0.47 31.00
C GLN A 927 9.34 -1.05 30.27
N GLU A 928 9.68 -2.33 30.49
CA GLU A 928 10.76 -3.01 29.74
C GLU A 928 10.45 -3.14 28.25
N LEU A 929 9.21 -3.45 27.89
CA LEU A 929 8.79 -3.53 26.48
C LEU A 929 8.90 -2.17 25.79
N ILE A 930 8.50 -1.10 26.48
CA ILE A 930 8.59 0.27 25.97
C ILE A 930 10.05 0.71 25.86
N PHE A 931 10.91 0.32 26.81
CA PHE A 931 12.36 0.51 26.73
C PHE A 931 12.92 -0.13 25.45
N GLN A 932 12.54 -1.38 25.15
CA GLN A 932 12.95 -2.08 23.93
C GLN A 932 12.40 -1.43 22.65
N GLN A 933 11.15 -0.94 22.67
CA GLN A 933 10.55 -0.24 21.54
C GLN A 933 11.22 1.10 21.27
N SER A 934 11.53 1.89 22.31
CA SER A 934 12.25 3.16 22.17
C SER A 934 13.66 2.93 21.60
N LYS A 935 14.39 1.92 22.12
CA LYS A 935 15.70 1.50 21.58
C LYS A 935 15.60 1.15 20.10
N THR A 936 14.60 0.35 19.72
CA THR A 936 14.35 -0.06 18.32
C THR A 936 13.99 1.12 17.41
N ALA A 937 13.19 2.07 17.90
CA ALA A 937 12.81 3.27 17.15
C ALA A 937 14.02 4.20 16.89
N SER A 938 14.83 4.47 17.92
CA SER A 938 16.08 5.22 17.80
C SER A 938 17.08 4.54 16.86
N MET A 939 17.15 3.20 16.88
CA MET A 939 17.92 2.41 15.92
C MET A 939 17.41 2.60 14.48
N GLY A 940 16.09 2.61 14.26
CA GLY A 940 15.50 2.84 12.94
C GLY A 940 15.86 4.20 12.33
N GLU A 941 15.78 5.26 13.14
CA GLU A 941 16.20 6.61 12.73
C GLU A 941 17.71 6.68 12.43
N MET A 942 18.53 6.04 13.26
CA MET A 942 19.97 5.95 13.09
C MET A 942 20.36 5.16 11.82
N ILE A 943 19.68 4.05 11.52
CA ILE A 943 19.84 3.29 10.27
C ILE A 943 19.54 4.17 9.05
N GLY A 944 18.51 5.02 9.14
CA GLY A 944 18.19 6.00 8.10
C GLY A 944 19.34 7.00 7.86
N ASN A 945 19.90 7.56 8.93
CA ASN A 945 21.04 8.48 8.86
C ASN A 945 22.30 7.81 8.31
N ILE A 946 22.56 6.55 8.68
CA ILE A 946 23.69 5.76 8.17
C ILE A 946 23.51 5.44 6.69
N ALA A 947 22.30 5.08 6.26
CA ALA A 947 22.00 4.86 4.85
C ALA A 947 22.23 6.13 4.01
N HIS A 948 21.93 7.31 4.57
CA HIS A 948 22.30 8.59 3.95
C HIS A 948 23.81 8.82 3.93
N GLN A 949 24.51 8.56 5.03
CA GLN A 949 25.97 8.66 5.12
C GLN A 949 26.69 7.69 4.18
N TRP A 950 26.10 6.54 3.82
CA TRP A 950 26.70 5.60 2.88
C TRP A 950 26.59 6.04 1.42
N ARG A 951 25.49 6.71 1.07
CA ARG A 951 25.31 7.20 -0.31
C ARG A 951 26.37 8.23 -0.70
N GLN A 952 26.84 9.05 0.22
CA GLN A 952 27.84 10.10 -0.07
C GLN A 952 29.20 9.54 -0.57
N PRO A 953 29.92 8.69 0.18
CA PRO A 953 31.16 8.08 -0.28
C PRO A 953 30.93 7.15 -1.48
N LEU A 954 29.79 6.45 -1.56
CA LEU A 954 29.45 5.64 -2.74
C LEU A 954 29.29 6.49 -4.01
N SER A 955 28.66 7.66 -3.91
CA SER A 955 28.56 8.59 -5.04
C SER A 955 29.93 9.11 -5.45
N ILE A 956 30.81 9.45 -4.50
CA ILE A 956 32.17 9.91 -4.81
C ILE A 956 32.98 8.79 -5.47
N ILE A 957 32.90 7.56 -4.97
CA ILE A 957 33.54 6.38 -5.58
C ILE A 957 32.99 6.16 -7.00
N SER A 958 31.68 6.25 -7.19
CA SER A 958 31.04 6.09 -8.50
C SER A 958 31.47 7.18 -9.48
N THR A 959 31.43 8.45 -9.07
CA THR A 959 31.88 9.58 -9.90
C THR A 959 33.37 9.48 -10.24
N ALA A 960 34.22 9.15 -9.27
CA ALA A 960 35.65 8.93 -9.47
C ALA A 960 35.91 7.79 -10.48
N SER A 961 35.20 6.66 -10.33
CA SER A 961 35.34 5.51 -11.24
C SER A 961 34.85 5.80 -12.66
N THR A 962 33.72 6.49 -12.82
CA THR A 962 33.18 6.89 -14.12
C THR A 962 34.08 7.94 -14.79
N GLY A 963 34.61 8.89 -14.02
CA GLY A 963 35.58 9.87 -14.48
C GLY A 963 36.84 9.20 -15.06
N LEU A 964 37.41 8.22 -14.37
CA LEU A 964 38.55 7.45 -14.86
C LEU A 964 38.25 6.72 -16.19
N VAL A 965 37.05 6.18 -16.37
CA VAL A 965 36.63 5.54 -17.63
C VAL A 965 36.59 6.56 -18.76
N ILE A 966 35.95 7.70 -18.53
CA ILE A 966 35.83 8.77 -19.53
C ILE A 966 37.20 9.34 -19.91
N GLU A 967 38.04 9.64 -18.92
CA GLU A 967 39.39 10.19 -19.17
C GLU A 967 40.27 9.19 -19.93
N LYS A 968 40.09 7.89 -19.68
CA LYS A 968 40.76 6.83 -20.44
C LYS A 968 40.28 6.73 -21.88
N GLU A 969 38.96 6.82 -22.11
CA GLU A 969 38.38 6.81 -23.46
C GLU A 969 38.79 8.04 -24.28
N LEU A 970 38.93 9.19 -23.61
CA LEU A 970 39.39 10.44 -24.22
C LEU A 970 40.92 10.53 -24.39
N GLY A 971 41.67 9.56 -23.87
CA GLY A 971 43.14 9.53 -23.96
C GLY A 971 43.85 10.62 -23.14
N VAL A 972 43.18 11.18 -22.12
CA VAL A 972 43.69 12.27 -21.27
C VAL A 972 44.07 11.81 -19.86
N LEU A 973 43.93 10.52 -19.57
CA LEU A 973 44.27 9.93 -18.27
C LEU A 973 45.79 9.74 -18.14
N ASP A 974 46.40 10.43 -17.17
CA ASP A 974 47.79 10.23 -16.77
C ASP A 974 47.91 9.35 -15.51
N ASP A 975 49.09 8.75 -15.32
CA ASP A 975 49.35 7.78 -14.24
C ASP A 975 49.22 8.40 -12.83
N ASN A 976 49.51 9.69 -12.68
CA ASN A 976 49.42 10.36 -11.38
C ASN A 976 47.95 10.55 -10.97
N LYS A 977 47.11 11.03 -11.88
CA LYS A 977 45.65 11.14 -11.66
C LYS A 977 45.00 9.79 -11.43
N LEU A 978 45.45 8.75 -12.14
CA LEU A 978 44.99 7.39 -11.91
C LEU A 978 45.28 6.95 -10.47
N ILE A 979 46.53 7.11 -10.02
CA ILE A 979 46.94 6.74 -8.66
C ILE A 979 46.18 7.55 -7.60
N ASP A 980 46.03 8.86 -7.78
CA ASP A 980 45.35 9.73 -6.81
C ASP A 980 43.85 9.44 -6.73
N THR A 981 43.21 9.15 -7.87
CA THR A 981 41.79 8.78 -7.89
C THR A 981 41.58 7.40 -7.26
N LEU A 982 42.48 6.44 -7.48
CA LEU A 982 42.44 5.12 -6.82
C LEU A 982 42.69 5.22 -5.31
N LYS A 983 43.58 6.10 -4.85
CA LYS A 983 43.77 6.39 -3.41
C LYS A 983 42.49 6.97 -2.81
N THR A 984 41.88 7.95 -3.47
CA THR A 984 40.62 8.57 -3.03
C THR A 984 39.51 7.50 -2.89
N ILE A 985 39.36 6.62 -3.88
CA ILE A 985 38.40 5.50 -3.83
C ILE A 985 38.68 4.58 -2.63
N ASN A 986 39.95 4.25 -2.38
CA ASN A 986 40.34 3.40 -1.26
C ASN A 986 40.06 4.07 0.10
N GLU A 987 40.37 5.36 0.24
CA GLU A 987 40.09 6.14 1.45
C GLU A 987 38.59 6.15 1.79
N TYR A 988 37.72 6.42 0.80
CA TYR A 988 36.26 6.39 1.00
C TYR A 988 35.73 4.98 1.27
N THR A 989 36.38 3.95 0.73
CA THR A 989 36.03 2.55 1.02
C THR A 989 36.40 2.17 2.46
N GLN A 990 37.56 2.60 2.96
CA GLN A 990 37.96 2.42 4.36
C GLN A 990 37.05 3.20 5.31
N HIS A 991 36.65 4.43 4.94
CA HIS A 991 35.69 5.22 5.69
C HIS A 991 34.34 4.49 5.85
N LEU A 992 33.84 3.89 4.76
CA LEU A 992 32.63 3.06 4.80
C LEU A 992 32.77 1.86 5.73
N SER A 993 33.91 1.16 5.67
CA SER A 993 34.19 0.00 6.52
C SER A 993 34.23 0.38 8.00
N ASN A 994 34.95 1.45 8.37
CA ASN A 994 35.03 1.92 9.75
C ASN A 994 33.65 2.37 10.30
N THR A 995 32.81 2.93 9.44
CA THR A 995 31.43 3.31 9.79
C THR A 995 30.58 2.07 10.10
N ILE A 996 30.73 0.99 9.32
CA ILE A 996 30.04 -0.30 9.55
C ILE A 996 30.49 -0.91 10.88
N GLU A 997 31.79 -0.91 11.18
CA GLU A 997 32.31 -1.49 12.42
C GLU A 997 31.84 -0.71 13.66
N THR A 998 31.90 0.62 13.60
CA THR A 998 31.40 1.51 14.66
C THR A 998 29.92 1.24 14.95
N PHE A 999 29.12 0.99 13.90
CA PHE A 999 27.70 0.67 14.04
C PHE A 999 27.46 -0.76 14.57
N ARG A 1000 28.20 -1.75 14.08
CA ARG A 1000 28.10 -3.14 14.53
C ARG A 1000 28.42 -3.25 16.02
N ASP A 1001 29.42 -2.50 16.49
CA ASP A 1001 29.83 -2.48 17.89
C ASP A 1001 28.81 -1.76 18.78
N TYR A 1002 28.03 -0.83 18.24
CA TYR A 1002 26.88 -0.20 18.91
C TYR A 1002 25.69 -1.17 19.09
N ILE A 1003 25.41 -2.02 18.08
CA ILE A 1003 24.25 -2.95 18.10
C ILE A 1003 24.49 -4.17 18.98
N LYS A 1004 25.75 -4.48 19.32
CA LYS A 1004 26.08 -5.73 20.00
C LYS A 1004 25.58 -5.68 21.45
N ASP A 1005 24.46 -6.37 21.70
CA ASP A 1005 23.83 -6.49 23.02
C ASP A 1005 24.67 -7.41 23.91
N THR A 1006 25.73 -6.84 24.51
CA THR A 1006 26.45 -7.48 25.60
C THR A 1006 26.29 -6.60 26.83
N LYS A 1007 25.50 -7.05 27.82
CA LYS A 1007 25.49 -6.49 29.18
C LYS A 1007 26.81 -6.76 29.93
N GLU A 1008 27.92 -6.88 29.20
CA GLU A 1008 29.24 -7.10 29.75
C GLU A 1008 29.89 -5.75 30.02
N PHE A 1009 30.24 -5.55 31.29
CA PHE A 1009 31.08 -4.44 31.72
C PHE A 1009 32.50 -4.64 31.19
N LYS A 1010 32.99 -3.70 30.38
CA LYS A 1010 34.35 -3.69 29.86
C LYS A 1010 35.07 -2.43 30.29
N GLU A 1011 36.36 -2.56 30.56
CA GLU A 1011 37.23 -1.41 30.78
C GLU A 1011 37.47 -0.72 29.43
N VAL A 1012 37.12 0.56 29.34
CA VAL A 1012 37.19 1.34 28.10
C VAL A 1012 37.80 2.70 28.36
N ILE A 1013 38.32 3.31 27.29
CA ILE A 1013 38.76 4.70 27.29
C ILE A 1013 37.55 5.60 27.02
N LEU A 1014 37.25 6.50 27.95
CA LEU A 1014 36.06 7.35 27.90
C LEU A 1014 36.06 8.29 26.69
N GLN A 1015 37.23 8.80 26.32
CA GLN A 1015 37.44 9.64 25.13
C GLN A 1015 36.95 8.95 23.85
N ASP A 1016 37.24 7.65 23.69
CA ASP A 1016 36.87 6.90 22.48
C ASP A 1016 35.36 6.74 22.39
N ARG A 1017 34.66 6.56 23.52
CA ARG A 1017 33.21 6.42 23.55
C ARG A 1017 32.50 7.73 23.21
N ILE A 1018 33.04 8.86 23.65
CA ILE A 1018 32.55 10.19 23.29
C ILE A 1018 32.76 10.44 21.78
N LYS A 1019 33.95 10.11 21.25
CA LYS A 1019 34.25 10.21 19.81
C LYS A 1019 33.28 9.39 18.96
N VAL A 1020 32.95 8.17 19.37
CA VAL A 1020 31.95 7.33 18.69
C VAL A 1020 30.58 8.02 18.63
N ALA A 1021 30.08 8.54 19.75
CA ALA A 1021 28.80 9.24 19.80
C ALA A 1021 28.79 10.48 18.87
N ILE A 1022 29.87 11.26 18.88
CA ILE A 1022 30.02 12.44 18.01
C ILE A 1022 30.05 12.03 16.54
N ASN A 1023 30.84 11.02 16.17
CA ASN A 1023 30.95 10.55 14.79
C ASN A 1023 29.61 10.10 14.21
N ILE A 1024 28.78 9.44 15.04
CA ILE A 1024 27.44 9.00 14.66
C ILE A 1024 26.53 10.19 14.32
N VAL A 1025 26.52 11.24 15.14
CA VAL A 1025 25.65 12.40 14.91
C VAL A 1025 26.22 13.41 13.93
N ASN A 1026 27.52 13.35 13.63
CA ASN A 1026 28.26 14.38 12.91
C ASN A 1026 27.65 14.74 11.54
N ALA A 1027 27.22 13.75 10.74
CA ALA A 1027 26.62 14.06 9.44
C ALA A 1027 25.25 14.73 9.58
N SER A 1028 24.45 14.33 10.58
CA SER A 1028 23.16 14.98 10.86
C SER A 1028 23.37 16.43 11.30
N PHE A 1029 24.40 16.70 12.10
CA PHE A 1029 24.76 18.06 12.52
C PHE A 1029 25.29 18.89 11.35
N SER A 1030 26.20 18.32 10.56
CA SER A 1030 26.77 18.96 9.36
C SER A 1030 25.70 19.31 8.32
N SER A 1031 24.74 18.39 8.06
CA SER A 1031 23.64 18.65 7.12
C SER A 1031 22.69 19.76 7.59
N ASN A 1032 22.67 20.06 8.90
CA ASN A 1032 21.90 21.13 9.49
C ASN A 1032 22.78 22.36 9.85
N PHE A 1033 24.02 22.42 9.32
CA PHE A 1033 24.97 23.52 9.53
C PHE A 1033 25.31 23.81 11.00
N ILE A 1034 25.29 22.78 11.86
CA ILE A 1034 25.62 22.87 13.28
C ILE A 1034 27.09 22.52 13.50
N VAL A 1035 27.84 23.40 14.17
CA VAL A 1035 29.26 23.19 14.47
C VAL A 1035 29.42 22.46 15.81
N ILE A 1036 30.07 21.29 15.80
CA ILE A 1036 30.45 20.58 17.02
C ILE A 1036 31.87 21.00 17.43
N LYS A 1037 32.00 21.61 18.61
CA LYS A 1037 33.28 21.91 19.25
C LYS A 1037 33.62 20.80 20.23
N THR A 1038 34.88 20.36 20.25
CA THR A 1038 35.30 19.26 21.13
C THR A 1038 36.54 19.67 21.91
N ASN A 1039 36.51 19.46 23.22
CA ASN A 1039 37.66 19.58 24.11
C ASN A 1039 37.69 18.37 25.05
N ILE A 1040 38.06 17.22 24.47
CA ILE A 1040 37.99 15.91 25.12
C ILE A 1040 39.37 15.25 25.31
N GLU A 1041 40.44 15.90 24.87
CA GLU A 1041 41.80 15.40 25.03
C GLU A 1041 42.33 15.81 26.41
N THR A 1042 42.64 14.81 27.23
CA THR A 1042 43.25 14.98 28.56
C THR A 1042 44.67 14.42 28.53
N ILE A 1043 45.55 14.92 29.41
CA ILE A 1043 46.96 14.50 29.49
C ILE A 1043 47.10 12.96 29.68
N GLU A 1044 46.13 12.34 30.36
CA GLU A 1044 46.05 10.89 30.53
C GLU A 1044 44.71 10.32 30.05
N PRO A 1045 44.67 9.13 29.42
CA PRO A 1045 43.42 8.43 29.07
C PRO A 1045 42.60 8.10 30.31
N ILE A 1046 41.29 8.38 30.28
CA ILE A 1046 40.40 8.08 31.40
C ILE A 1046 39.81 6.68 31.17
N LYS A 1047 40.24 5.71 31.98
CA LYS A 1047 39.71 4.35 31.93
C LYS A 1047 38.54 4.20 32.89
N ILE A 1048 37.45 3.60 32.41
CA ILE A 1048 36.25 3.33 33.21
C ILE A 1048 35.65 1.99 32.80
N LYS A 1049 35.03 1.29 33.76
CA LYS A 1049 34.32 0.04 33.51
C LYS A 1049 32.84 0.33 33.21
N LEU A 1050 32.42 0.16 31.96
CA LEU A 1050 31.03 0.43 31.54
C LEU A 1050 30.53 -0.56 30.49
N VAL A 1051 29.22 -0.54 30.22
CA VAL A 1051 28.59 -1.28 29.13
C VAL A 1051 28.79 -0.51 27.83
N LEU A 1052 29.45 -1.14 26.85
CA LEU A 1052 30.02 -0.48 25.66
C LEU A 1052 29.09 0.46 24.88
N GLY A 1053 27.79 0.16 24.81
CA GLY A 1053 26.81 0.93 24.01
C GLY A 1053 26.01 1.98 24.79
N GLU A 1054 25.87 1.84 26.10
CA GLU A 1054 24.91 2.62 26.89
C GLU A 1054 25.33 4.09 27.03
N LEU A 1055 26.61 4.36 27.28
CA LEU A 1055 27.09 5.74 27.35
C LEU A 1055 26.91 6.48 26.01
N SER A 1056 27.22 5.81 24.89
CA SER A 1056 27.04 6.41 23.57
C SER A 1056 25.57 6.69 23.28
N GLU A 1057 24.65 5.80 23.69
CA GLU A 1057 23.20 6.00 23.57
C GLU A 1057 22.72 7.25 24.35
N ALA A 1058 23.15 7.41 25.60
CA ALA A 1058 22.82 8.58 26.41
C ALA A 1058 23.36 9.88 25.78
N LEU A 1059 24.60 9.88 25.28
CA LEU A 1059 25.20 11.06 24.64
C LEU A 1059 24.50 11.41 23.32
N ILE A 1060 24.16 10.42 22.48
CA ILE A 1060 23.45 10.64 21.22
C ILE A 1060 22.06 11.25 21.48
N ASN A 1061 21.33 10.77 22.49
CA ASN A 1061 20.03 11.31 22.87
C ASN A 1061 20.10 12.79 23.28
N ILE A 1062 21.12 13.16 24.05
CA ILE A 1062 21.32 14.55 24.47
C ILE A 1062 21.71 15.42 23.27
N LEU A 1063 22.65 14.96 22.43
CA LEU A 1063 23.09 15.68 21.24
C LEU A 1063 21.93 15.91 20.25
N ASN A 1064 21.11 14.89 19.98
CA ASN A 1064 19.94 15.06 19.11
C ASN A 1064 18.90 16.04 19.68
N ASN A 1065 18.72 16.07 21.01
CA ASN A 1065 17.86 17.08 21.62
C ASN A 1065 18.40 18.51 21.42
N SER A 1066 19.71 18.72 21.59
CA SER A 1066 20.32 20.02 21.28
C SER A 1066 20.14 20.40 19.80
N LYS A 1067 20.36 19.46 18.87
CA LYS A 1067 20.13 19.67 17.43
C LYS A 1067 18.69 20.11 17.13
N ASP A 1068 17.72 19.41 17.70
CA ASP A 1068 16.31 19.70 17.46
C ASP A 1068 15.92 21.10 17.93
N VAL A 1069 16.39 21.50 19.12
CA VAL A 1069 16.15 22.85 19.67
C VAL A 1069 16.81 23.92 18.80
N LEU A 1070 18.06 23.69 18.36
CA LEU A 1070 18.78 24.62 17.49
C LEU A 1070 18.06 24.83 16.14
N LYS A 1071 17.47 23.76 15.59
CA LYS A 1071 16.69 23.79 14.36
C LYS A 1071 15.33 24.46 14.54
N GLU A 1072 14.60 24.08 15.58
CA GLU A 1072 13.28 24.64 15.92
C GLU A 1072 13.36 26.15 16.11
N ARG A 1073 14.37 26.62 16.85
CA ARG A 1073 14.60 28.03 17.15
C ARG A 1073 15.34 28.79 16.03
N LYS A 1074 15.68 28.12 14.92
CA LYS A 1074 16.33 28.70 13.73
C LYS A 1074 17.56 29.55 14.06
N ILE A 1075 18.44 29.03 14.92
CA ILE A 1075 19.66 29.74 15.32
C ILE A 1075 20.56 29.98 14.10
N LYS A 1076 21.01 31.22 13.89
CA LYS A 1076 21.80 31.62 12.71
C LYS A 1076 23.18 30.97 12.63
N SER A 1077 23.82 30.72 13.78
CA SER A 1077 25.14 30.08 13.88
C SER A 1077 25.10 29.03 14.99
N PRO A 1078 24.45 27.88 14.74
CA PRO A 1078 24.22 26.88 15.76
C PRO A 1078 25.50 26.12 16.08
N TRP A 1079 25.79 25.93 17.37
CA TRP A 1079 26.92 25.14 17.83
C TRP A 1079 26.58 24.32 19.07
N VAL A 1080 27.31 23.21 19.22
CA VAL A 1080 27.30 22.37 20.42
C VAL A 1080 28.74 22.14 20.85
N ASP A 1081 29.03 22.33 22.13
CA ASP A 1081 30.35 22.15 22.73
C ASP A 1081 30.36 20.94 23.67
N VAL A 1082 31.27 20.00 23.41
CA VAL A 1082 31.43 18.78 24.20
C VAL A 1082 32.80 18.80 24.88
N GLN A 1083 32.81 18.78 26.22
CA GLN A 1083 34.03 18.81 27.03
C GLN A 1083 34.12 17.59 27.96
N LEU A 1084 35.35 17.15 28.24
CA LEU A 1084 35.65 16.10 29.22
C LEU A 1084 36.71 16.61 30.21
N LYS A 1085 36.46 16.44 31.52
CA LYS A 1085 37.43 16.77 32.59
C LYS A 1085 37.50 15.65 33.63
N LYS A 1086 38.71 15.30 34.06
CA LYS A 1086 38.96 14.41 35.20
C LYS A 1086 38.99 15.24 36.49
N GLN A 1087 38.20 14.86 37.50
CA GLN A 1087 38.16 15.52 38.81
C GLN A 1087 38.30 14.45 39.90
N SER A 1088 39.48 14.33 40.52
CA SER A 1088 39.82 13.39 41.61
C SER A 1088 39.27 11.95 41.44
N ASN A 1089 38.02 11.68 41.83
CA ASN A 1089 37.34 10.37 41.76
C ASN A 1089 36.19 10.29 40.73
N LYS A 1090 36.05 11.28 39.85
CA LYS A 1090 34.96 11.35 38.86
C LYS A 1090 35.44 11.85 37.50
N ALA A 1091 34.79 11.41 36.44
CA ALA A 1091 34.87 12.02 35.12
C ALA A 1091 33.63 12.87 34.86
N MET A 1092 33.84 14.12 34.45
CA MET A 1092 32.78 15.08 34.14
C MET A 1092 32.73 15.29 32.63
N ILE A 1093 31.59 14.96 32.02
CA ILE A 1093 31.28 15.27 30.62
C ILE A 1093 30.28 16.42 30.62
N THR A 1094 30.53 17.46 29.82
CA THR A 1094 29.57 18.55 29.62
C THR A 1094 29.20 18.72 28.17
N ILE A 1095 27.91 18.88 27.89
CA ILE A 1095 27.37 19.19 26.56
C ILE A 1095 26.63 20.52 26.67
N GLU A 1096 27.11 21.55 25.98
CA GLU A 1096 26.51 22.89 25.97
C GLU A 1096 26.07 23.28 24.56
N ASP A 1097 24.86 23.81 24.42
CA ASP A 1097 24.38 24.38 23.16
C ASP A 1097 24.14 25.89 23.27
N ASN A 1098 24.00 26.56 22.12
CA ASN A 1098 23.55 27.94 22.03
C ASN A 1098 22.07 28.07 21.67
N GLY A 1099 21.25 27.11 22.10
CA GLY A 1099 19.83 27.06 21.80
C GLY A 1099 18.97 27.99 22.63
N GLY A 1100 19.51 28.71 23.62
CA GLY A 1100 18.75 29.62 24.49
C GLY A 1100 18.13 28.98 25.74
N GLY A 1101 18.61 27.80 26.16
CA GLY A 1101 18.28 27.21 27.46
C GLY A 1101 16.92 26.50 27.57
N VAL A 1102 16.71 25.86 28.71
CA VAL A 1102 15.49 25.17 29.15
C VAL A 1102 14.70 26.10 30.06
N ASP A 1103 13.37 26.15 29.94
CA ASP A 1103 12.53 26.96 30.83
C ASP A 1103 12.67 26.50 32.31
N GLU A 1104 12.76 27.44 33.25
CA GLU A 1104 13.03 27.15 34.66
C GLU A 1104 11.93 26.30 35.30
N GLU A 1105 10.67 26.45 34.85
CA GLU A 1105 9.53 25.69 35.37
C GLU A 1105 9.56 24.20 34.97
N ILE A 1106 10.29 23.85 33.91
CA ILE A 1106 10.31 22.48 33.38
C ILE A 1106 11.66 21.78 33.58
N ILE A 1107 12.69 22.49 34.05
CA ILE A 1107 14.07 22.00 34.12
C ILE A 1107 14.19 20.72 34.97
N GLU A 1108 13.40 20.61 36.04
CA GLU A 1108 13.36 19.42 36.91
C GLU A 1108 12.55 18.27 36.30
N ARG A 1109 11.65 18.57 35.36
CA ARG A 1109 10.72 17.62 34.74
C ARG A 1109 11.23 17.02 33.45
N ILE A 1110 12.30 17.55 32.85
CA ILE A 1110 12.81 17.09 31.54
C ILE A 1110 13.28 15.62 31.54
N PHE A 1111 13.55 15.05 32.71
CA PHE A 1111 13.94 13.64 32.88
C PHE A 1111 12.75 12.72 33.23
N GLU A 1112 11.54 13.27 33.39
CA GLU A 1112 10.33 12.47 33.62
C GLU A 1112 9.97 11.66 32.35
N PRO A 1113 9.48 10.42 32.50
CA PRO A 1113 9.05 9.62 31.36
C PRO A 1113 7.87 10.28 30.65
N TYR A 1114 7.89 10.28 29.32
CA TYR A 1114 6.86 10.88 28.44
C TYR A 1114 6.75 12.40 28.52
N PHE A 1115 7.64 13.06 29.26
CA PHE A 1115 7.69 14.50 29.30
C PHE A 1115 8.37 15.03 28.03
N THR A 1116 7.64 15.83 27.25
CA THR A 1116 8.15 16.46 26.04
C THR A 1116 7.51 17.83 25.87
N THR A 1117 8.31 18.83 25.50
CA THR A 1117 7.83 20.15 25.06
C THR A 1117 7.49 20.17 23.57
N LYS A 1118 7.89 19.12 22.83
CA LYS A 1118 7.60 18.92 21.41
C LYS A 1118 6.20 18.32 21.22
N HIS A 1119 5.54 18.60 20.10
CA HIS A 1119 4.26 17.99 19.73
C HIS A 1119 4.37 16.45 19.76
N GLN A 1120 3.32 15.71 20.17
CA GLN A 1120 3.35 14.25 20.39
C GLN A 1120 3.76 13.42 19.17
N SER A 1121 3.71 14.00 17.96
CA SER A 1121 4.16 13.39 16.71
C SER A 1121 5.66 13.57 16.41
N GLN A 1122 6.37 14.40 17.19
CA GLN A 1122 7.79 14.74 16.98
C GLN A 1122 8.71 14.33 18.13
N GLY A 1123 8.17 14.07 19.32
CA GLY A 1123 8.95 13.65 20.48
C GLY A 1123 8.18 12.63 21.31
N THR A 1124 8.80 11.49 21.60
CA THR A 1124 8.22 10.45 22.47
C THR A 1124 8.29 10.80 23.96
N GLY A 1125 9.07 11.83 24.33
CA GLY A 1125 9.37 12.18 25.72
C GLY A 1125 10.17 11.11 26.48
N LEU A 1126 10.76 10.14 25.77
CA LEU A 1126 11.50 9.04 26.39
C LEU A 1126 13.01 9.22 26.34
N GLY A 1127 13.56 9.98 25.37
CA GLY A 1127 15.02 10.05 25.16
C GLY A 1127 15.84 10.57 26.36
N LEU A 1128 15.42 11.66 26.99
CA LEU A 1128 16.11 12.20 28.19
C LEU A 1128 15.88 11.32 29.41
N HIS A 1129 14.66 10.77 29.59
CA HIS A 1129 14.37 9.81 30.64
C HIS A 1129 15.27 8.55 30.54
N MET A 1130 15.46 8.04 29.32
CA MET A 1130 16.37 6.93 29.03
C MET A 1130 17.81 7.27 29.35
N SER A 1131 18.26 8.47 28.97
CA SER A 1131 19.60 8.97 29.30
C SER A 1131 19.80 9.05 30.82
N TYR A 1132 18.78 9.50 31.55
CA TYR A 1132 18.77 9.51 33.01
C TYR A 1132 18.91 8.11 33.59
N LYS A 1133 18.09 7.14 33.16
CA LYS A 1133 18.18 5.75 33.64
C LYS A 1133 19.52 5.10 33.32
N ILE A 1134 20.03 5.29 32.11
CA ILE A 1134 21.34 4.76 31.71
C ILE A 1134 22.42 5.29 32.65
N ILE A 1135 22.47 6.61 32.84
CA ILE A 1135 23.53 7.24 33.64
C ILE A 1135 23.39 6.87 35.13
N THR A 1136 22.18 6.87 35.68
CA THR A 1136 21.95 6.65 37.13
C THR A 1136 21.84 5.18 37.53
N GLU A 1137 21.07 4.37 36.80
CA GLU A 1137 20.80 2.97 37.15
C GLU A 1137 21.93 2.05 36.66
N SER A 1138 22.42 2.25 35.43
CA SER A 1138 23.43 1.37 34.83
C SER A 1138 24.87 1.83 35.09
N LEU A 1139 25.19 3.08 34.76
CA LEU A 1139 26.54 3.63 34.90
C LEU A 1139 26.85 4.14 36.31
N LYS A 1140 25.87 4.11 37.23
CA LYS A 1140 25.98 4.57 38.63
C LYS A 1140 26.54 6.00 38.77
N GLY A 1141 26.26 6.85 37.79
CA GLY A 1141 26.61 8.26 37.74
C GLY A 1141 25.42 9.19 38.04
N SER A 1142 25.59 10.48 37.77
CA SER A 1142 24.52 11.48 37.89
C SER A 1142 24.47 12.38 36.66
N ILE A 1143 23.25 12.78 36.26
CA ILE A 1143 23.01 13.73 35.18
C ILE A 1143 22.13 14.88 35.68
N TYR A 1144 22.47 16.11 35.31
CA TYR A 1144 21.64 17.29 35.54
C TYR A 1144 21.88 18.34 34.46
N VAL A 1145 21.00 19.34 34.36
CA VAL A 1145 21.11 20.44 33.39
C VAL A 1145 21.12 21.78 34.12
N LYS A 1146 21.81 22.78 33.55
CA LYS A 1146 21.71 24.19 33.97
C LYS A 1146 21.71 25.09 32.74
N ASN A 1147 21.03 26.22 32.81
CA ASN A 1147 21.15 27.25 31.78
C ASN A 1147 22.43 28.06 31.96
N THR A 1148 23.07 28.39 30.84
CA THR A 1148 24.21 29.32 30.77
C THR A 1148 23.80 30.57 29.99
N SER A 1149 24.72 31.54 29.88
CA SER A 1149 24.52 32.70 29.00
C SER A 1149 24.35 32.34 27.52
N ASN A 1150 24.70 31.11 27.12
CA ASN A 1150 24.62 30.64 25.74
C ASN A 1150 23.37 29.78 25.49
N GLY A 1151 23.07 28.84 26.40
CA GLY A 1151 21.96 27.93 26.23
C GLY A 1151 21.89 26.86 27.31
N ALA A 1152 21.46 25.65 26.94
CA ALA A 1152 21.36 24.55 27.90
C ALA A 1152 22.71 23.85 28.05
N LYS A 1153 23.11 23.57 29.29
CA LYS A 1153 24.33 22.81 29.60
C LYS A 1153 24.02 21.58 30.44
N PHE A 1154 24.20 20.42 29.85
CA PHE A 1154 24.10 19.13 30.52
C PHE A 1154 25.43 18.77 31.18
N PHE A 1155 25.35 18.23 32.39
CA PHE A 1155 26.46 17.74 33.19
C PHE A 1155 26.24 16.25 33.45
N ILE A 1156 27.23 15.43 33.13
CA ILE A 1156 27.24 13.98 33.36
C ILE A 1156 28.46 13.66 34.20
N GLU A 1157 28.22 13.16 35.41
CA GLU A 1157 29.26 12.71 36.33
C GLU A 1157 29.31 11.18 36.35
N LEU A 1158 30.46 10.62 36.03
CA LEU A 1158 30.71 9.17 36.11
C LEU A 1158 31.74 8.88 37.21
N PRO A 1159 31.51 7.88 38.08
CA PRO A 1159 32.52 7.46 39.05
C PRO A 1159 33.71 6.79 38.35
N LEU A 1160 34.93 7.11 38.77
CA LEU A 1160 36.18 6.50 38.26
C LEU A 1160 36.60 5.26 39.04
#